data_AF-B2A0C7-F1
#
_entry.id   AF-B2A0C7-F1
#
_cell.length_a   1.000
_cell.length_b   1.000
_cell.length_c   1.000
_cell.angle_alpha   90.00
_cell.angle_beta   90.00
_cell.angle_gamma   90.00
#
_symmetry.space_group_name_H-M   'P 1'
#
loop_
_entity.id
_entity.type
_entity.pdbx_description
1 polymer ?
#
loop_
_entity_poly.entity_id
_entity_poly.type
_entity_poly.pdbx_seq_one_letter_code
_entity_poly.pdbx_strand_id
1 'polypeptide(L)'
;MQTFRQILFSLLLGAAPTLVPAATTLPTAPLANGHVKFLGSVYSGPQAPNLTSYFNQVTPENAGKWGSVEGTRDVMNWTELDAAYALAKANHIPFRFHVLVWGNQQPIWIANLPPAEQLEEIEEWFQAVAARYPAIDYLEVVNEPINDPPDGIDNTPSNVPADGNYMNALGGSGTTGWDWVLTAFRMAKRIFPPTTQLMLNEYSITNDTTRMNRYIQIVNLLKAENLIDAVGVQAHYFSTRSYSGNLPGTSAQTKANLDLLAATGVPIMVTEMDVDGGASTSALDDATQLSEYQRIFPIFWQHPSVIGITLWGYRTGMWRATAYIVNSDGSERPAMEWLREYLTTGAPAVATQPASQTVALGGSVSLTMAATGTPAPTLSWQRNGSTVAGATAATLTLPNVQPADTGIYTGIALGGTAGTAAAISTPVIVGISTEQQVVGAGEQVGDHVPHPNGNFYDQVLLTGVAEAIKADPDNGEITRTSFIDADGDIVQVEFGGPGTLSLVLANAGDRAAPEKYNQSNVLYMKGHAGIVITGANENTNVTVFTVGRATAYDRTGQYNILKSPNTTDNNPANNGSPLFVGHENTVYDGIADLAFIAISSTNGRFGGIRAANANFYAAQGFTGIYAPGVEFTGPVFFGDIMAYDKAKPVLLLGSASDVRVTGGNMEQINAQPVQVSGVTQLQFKPGSDSHGNTLPAQTNRGTYRQDGVDVTTQIVVNPSN
;
A
#
# COMPACT_ATOMS: atom_id res chain seq x y z
N MET A 1 -65.07 19.39 40.15
CA MET A 1 -64.26 20.29 41.00
C MET A 1 -62.81 19.88 40.82
N GLN A 2 -61.95 20.86 40.53
CA GLN A 2 -60.50 20.80 40.33
C GLN A 2 -59.95 20.20 39.03
N THR A 3 -59.28 21.12 38.33
CA THR A 3 -58.63 21.13 37.03
C THR A 3 -57.17 20.67 37.14
N PHE A 4 -56.74 19.82 36.20
CA PHE A 4 -55.33 19.50 35.96
C PHE A 4 -54.66 20.66 35.18
N ARG A 5 -53.51 21.14 35.67
CA ARG A 5 -52.60 22.03 34.91
C ARG A 5 -51.47 21.20 34.31
N GLN A 6 -51.43 21.10 32.98
CA GLN A 6 -50.21 20.80 32.22
C GLN A 6 -49.53 22.12 31.85
N ILE A 7 -48.21 22.19 32.09
CA ILE A 7 -47.35 23.30 31.71
C ILE A 7 -46.81 22.99 30.31
N LEU A 8 -47.18 23.79 29.31
CA LEU A 8 -46.52 23.80 28.00
C LEU A 8 -45.25 24.66 28.07
N PHE A 9 -44.11 24.06 27.75
CA PHE A 9 -42.89 24.79 27.38
C PHE A 9 -42.98 25.19 25.91
N SER A 10 -42.87 26.50 25.63
CA SER A 10 -42.76 27.05 24.28
C SER A 10 -41.29 27.10 23.88
N LEU A 11 -40.89 26.34 22.84
CA LEU A 11 -39.58 26.49 22.20
C LEU A 11 -39.61 27.71 21.26
N LEU A 12 -38.80 28.72 21.54
CA LEU A 12 -38.42 29.72 20.54
C LEU A 12 -37.40 29.09 19.58
N LEU A 13 -37.80 28.88 18.33
CA LEU A 13 -36.88 28.65 17.21
C LEU A 13 -36.20 29.98 16.85
N GLY A 14 -34.97 30.17 17.30
CA GLY A 14 -34.09 31.19 16.74
C GLY A 14 -33.66 30.78 15.34
N ALA A 15 -33.88 31.65 14.35
CA ALA A 15 -33.37 31.47 13.00
C ALA A 15 -31.83 31.39 13.04
N ALA A 16 -31.26 30.30 12.53
CA ALA A 16 -29.83 30.19 12.32
C ALA A 16 -29.37 31.30 11.36
N PRO A 17 -28.22 31.95 11.61
CA PRO A 17 -27.67 32.91 10.66
C PRO A 17 -27.37 32.16 9.36
N THR A 18 -27.92 32.64 8.24
CA THR A 18 -27.54 32.19 6.90
C THR A 18 -26.04 32.44 6.72
N LEU A 19 -25.25 31.37 6.75
CA LEU A 19 -23.86 31.41 6.28
C LEU A 19 -23.89 31.87 4.83
N VAL A 20 -23.37 33.06 4.57
CA VAL A 20 -23.03 33.49 3.22
C VAL A 20 -21.93 32.52 2.75
N PRO A 21 -22.10 31.81 1.62
CA PRO A 21 -21.02 30.98 1.08
C PRO A 21 -19.78 31.86 0.90
N ALA A 22 -18.64 31.42 1.43
CA ALA A 22 -17.37 32.06 1.13
C ALA A 22 -17.22 32.07 -0.41
N ALA A 23 -16.97 33.25 -1.00
CA ALA A 23 -16.70 33.35 -2.42
C ALA A 23 -15.54 32.40 -2.75
N THR A 24 -15.75 31.43 -3.64
CA THR A 24 -14.70 30.52 -4.08
C THR A 24 -13.61 31.33 -4.76
N THR A 25 -12.44 31.42 -4.12
CA THR A 25 -11.26 32.01 -4.74
C THR A 25 -10.77 31.06 -5.81
N LEU A 26 -10.80 31.51 -7.07
CA LEU A 26 -10.20 30.78 -8.19
C LEU A 26 -8.74 30.46 -7.89
N PRO A 27 -8.21 29.32 -8.39
CA PRO A 27 -6.79 29.03 -8.30
C PRO A 27 -5.95 30.17 -8.91
N THR A 28 -4.83 30.49 -8.27
CA THR A 28 -3.90 31.53 -8.74
C THR A 28 -3.04 31.08 -9.93
N ALA A 29 -3.02 29.78 -10.20
CA ALA A 29 -2.39 29.15 -11.35
C ALA A 29 -3.13 27.83 -11.68
N PRO A 30 -2.99 27.27 -12.90
CA PRO A 30 -3.52 25.95 -13.23
C PRO A 30 -3.11 24.88 -12.22
N LEU A 31 -3.97 23.89 -11.98
CA LEU A 31 -3.77 22.86 -10.94
C LEU A 31 -2.50 22.03 -11.15
N ALA A 32 -2.15 21.77 -12.41
CA ALA A 32 -0.93 21.04 -12.78
C ALA A 32 0.29 21.97 -13.02
N ASN A 33 0.24 23.22 -12.57
CA ASN A 33 1.39 24.12 -12.69
C ASN A 33 2.61 23.57 -11.91
N GLY A 34 3.76 23.52 -12.58
CA GLY A 34 5.00 22.95 -12.01
C GLY A 34 5.13 21.42 -12.12
N HIS A 35 4.11 20.73 -12.61
CA HIS A 35 4.21 19.30 -12.92
C HIS A 35 4.79 19.07 -14.31
N VAL A 36 5.43 17.90 -14.50
CA VAL A 36 5.91 17.44 -15.81
C VAL A 36 4.78 16.93 -16.71
N LYS A 37 3.58 16.73 -16.15
CA LYS A 37 2.37 16.26 -16.82
C LYS A 37 1.34 17.39 -16.87
N PHE A 38 0.54 17.45 -17.94
CA PHE A 38 -0.57 18.38 -18.00
C PHE A 38 -1.84 17.83 -17.34
N LEU A 39 -2.68 18.72 -16.82
CA LEU A 39 -4.09 18.48 -16.53
C LEU A 39 -4.91 19.43 -17.41
N GLY A 40 -5.62 18.87 -18.38
CA GLY A 40 -6.45 19.59 -19.33
C GLY A 40 -7.94 19.40 -19.11
N SER A 41 -8.73 20.11 -19.90
CA SER A 41 -10.17 19.86 -20.04
C SER A 41 -10.64 20.19 -21.46
N VAL A 42 -11.82 19.68 -21.82
CA VAL A 42 -12.44 20.07 -23.08
C VAL A 42 -12.91 21.52 -23.08
N TYR A 43 -12.95 22.10 -24.27
CA TYR A 43 -13.49 23.42 -24.54
C TYR A 43 -14.79 23.31 -25.33
N SER A 44 -15.80 23.99 -24.81
CA SER A 44 -17.05 24.36 -25.46
C SER A 44 -17.61 25.59 -24.75
N GLY A 45 -18.67 26.21 -25.28
CA GLY A 45 -19.32 27.36 -24.65
C GLY A 45 -19.56 27.21 -23.13
N PRO A 46 -20.20 26.10 -22.66
CA PRO A 46 -20.43 25.85 -21.24
C PRO A 46 -19.15 25.63 -20.41
N GLN A 47 -18.08 25.12 -21.02
CA GLN A 47 -16.83 24.78 -20.32
C GLN A 47 -15.81 25.92 -20.32
N ALA A 48 -15.94 26.92 -21.19
CA ALA A 48 -14.99 28.03 -21.32
C ALA A 48 -14.75 28.87 -20.03
N PRO A 49 -15.75 29.14 -19.16
CA PRO A 49 -15.58 30.04 -18.02
C PRO A 49 -14.51 29.57 -17.00
N ASN A 50 -13.41 30.32 -16.91
CA ASN A 50 -12.24 30.09 -16.05
C ASN A 50 -11.43 28.82 -16.39
N LEU A 51 -11.53 28.29 -17.61
CA LEU A 51 -10.83 27.04 -18.00
C LEU A 51 -9.33 27.12 -17.70
N THR A 52 -8.66 28.19 -18.12
CA THR A 52 -7.21 28.36 -17.94
C THR A 52 -6.79 28.77 -16.53
N SER A 53 -7.75 29.02 -15.63
CA SER A 53 -7.45 29.13 -14.19
C SER A 53 -7.24 27.76 -13.55
N TYR A 54 -7.84 26.70 -14.11
CA TYR A 54 -7.74 25.33 -13.60
C TYR A 54 -6.80 24.45 -14.42
N PHE A 55 -6.83 24.57 -15.74
CA PHE A 55 -6.25 23.59 -16.66
C PHE A 55 -5.14 24.19 -17.52
N ASN A 56 -4.16 23.36 -17.88
CA ASN A 56 -3.00 23.74 -18.68
C ASN A 56 -2.87 22.92 -19.99
N GLN A 57 -3.98 22.42 -20.51
CA GLN A 57 -4.14 21.82 -21.85
C GLN A 57 -5.61 21.93 -22.27
N VAL A 58 -5.89 21.99 -23.58
CA VAL A 58 -7.26 22.08 -24.10
C VAL A 58 -7.51 21.21 -25.33
N THR A 59 -8.73 20.63 -25.38
CA THR A 59 -9.26 19.83 -26.49
C THR A 59 -10.64 20.39 -26.90
N PRO A 60 -10.98 20.59 -28.18
CA PRO A 60 -12.35 20.98 -28.55
C PRO A 60 -13.33 19.82 -28.34
N GLU A 61 -14.43 20.02 -27.60
CA GLU A 61 -15.37 18.93 -27.25
C GLU A 61 -16.09 18.36 -28.48
N ASN A 62 -16.54 19.23 -29.39
CA ASN A 62 -17.25 18.85 -30.62
C ASN A 62 -16.76 19.56 -31.88
N ALA A 63 -16.22 20.77 -31.74
CA ALA A 63 -15.95 21.66 -32.86
C ALA A 63 -14.86 21.17 -33.84
N GLY A 64 -14.04 20.20 -33.44
CA GLY A 64 -13.04 19.59 -34.33
C GLY A 64 -13.50 18.31 -35.04
N LYS A 65 -14.71 17.82 -34.75
CA LYS A 65 -15.31 16.68 -35.45
C LYS A 65 -15.74 17.13 -36.85
N TRP A 66 -15.47 16.30 -37.86
CA TRP A 66 -15.61 16.70 -39.26
C TRP A 66 -17.03 17.18 -39.62
N GLY A 67 -18.08 16.50 -39.16
CA GLY A 67 -19.47 16.93 -39.42
C GLY A 67 -19.85 18.27 -38.77
N SER A 68 -19.15 18.71 -37.73
CA SER A 68 -19.35 20.03 -37.10
C SER A 68 -18.76 21.16 -37.94
N VAL A 69 -17.63 20.89 -38.60
CA VAL A 69 -16.97 21.86 -39.47
C VAL A 69 -17.63 21.87 -40.84
N GLU A 70 -17.86 20.70 -41.43
CA GLU A 70 -18.27 20.57 -42.83
C GLU A 70 -19.63 19.87 -42.95
N GLY A 71 -20.62 20.33 -42.18
CA GLY A 71 -21.98 19.79 -42.24
C GLY A 71 -22.64 19.95 -43.63
N THR A 72 -22.12 20.86 -44.46
CA THR A 72 -22.46 21.01 -45.89
C THR A 72 -21.16 20.92 -46.69
N ARG A 73 -21.12 20.05 -47.71
CA ARG A 73 -19.95 19.82 -48.57
C ARG A 73 -19.38 21.15 -49.07
N ASP A 74 -18.07 21.33 -48.96
CA ASP A 74 -17.30 22.51 -49.36
C ASP A 74 -17.63 23.79 -48.56
N VAL A 75 -18.37 23.70 -47.44
CA VAL A 75 -18.72 24.85 -46.59
C VAL A 75 -18.21 24.62 -45.17
N MET A 76 -17.04 25.19 -44.89
CA MET A 76 -16.33 25.03 -43.63
C MET A 76 -16.77 26.05 -42.57
N ASN A 77 -17.24 25.58 -41.41
CA ASN A 77 -17.53 26.36 -40.21
C ASN A 77 -16.46 26.15 -39.14
N TRP A 78 -15.48 27.05 -39.10
CA TRP A 78 -14.36 26.97 -38.16
C TRP A 78 -14.59 27.66 -36.81
N THR A 79 -15.75 28.30 -36.61
CA THR A 79 -15.93 29.32 -35.56
C THR A 79 -15.55 28.86 -34.15
N GLU A 80 -16.08 27.74 -33.69
CA GLU A 80 -15.82 27.25 -32.32
C GLU A 80 -14.44 26.58 -32.20
N LEU A 81 -13.96 25.96 -33.28
CA LEU A 81 -12.64 25.34 -33.32
C LEU A 81 -11.52 26.39 -33.27
N ASP A 82 -11.69 27.50 -34.01
CA ASP A 82 -10.82 28.68 -33.95
C ASP A 82 -10.75 29.23 -32.53
N ALA A 83 -11.88 29.28 -31.80
CA ALA A 83 -11.92 29.77 -30.44
C ALA A 83 -11.12 28.87 -29.47
N ALA A 84 -11.27 27.54 -29.58
CA ALA A 84 -10.51 26.59 -28.78
C ALA A 84 -9.00 26.69 -29.07
N TYR A 85 -8.63 26.77 -30.35
CA TYR A 85 -7.24 26.90 -30.79
C TYR A 85 -6.62 28.22 -30.32
N ALA A 86 -7.33 29.34 -30.50
CA ALA A 86 -6.89 30.66 -30.06
C ALA A 86 -6.69 30.72 -28.55
N LEU A 87 -7.59 30.13 -27.75
CA LEU A 87 -7.43 30.03 -26.30
C LEU A 87 -6.13 29.32 -25.93
N ALA A 88 -5.86 28.18 -26.57
CA ALA A 88 -4.65 27.40 -26.30
C ALA A 88 -3.38 28.20 -26.58
N LYS A 89 -3.32 28.82 -27.75
CA LYS A 89 -2.13 29.58 -28.18
C LYS A 89 -1.95 30.86 -27.36
N ALA A 90 -3.03 31.56 -27.02
CA ALA A 90 -2.96 32.78 -26.19
C ALA A 90 -2.47 32.52 -24.76
N ASN A 91 -2.68 31.30 -24.23
CA ASN A 91 -2.25 30.91 -22.89
C ASN A 91 -0.99 30.04 -22.89
N HIS A 92 -0.39 29.79 -24.05
CA HIS A 92 0.80 28.93 -24.22
C HIS A 92 0.61 27.52 -23.65
N ILE A 93 -0.59 26.95 -23.81
CA ILE A 93 -0.92 25.59 -23.38
C ILE A 93 -1.07 24.66 -24.59
N PRO A 94 -0.84 23.34 -24.44
CA PRO A 94 -0.99 22.40 -25.53
C PRO A 94 -2.42 22.35 -26.06
N PHE A 95 -2.54 22.31 -27.38
CA PHE A 95 -3.79 22.10 -28.09
C PHE A 95 -3.82 20.66 -28.64
N ARG A 96 -4.82 19.89 -28.22
CA ARG A 96 -5.10 18.58 -28.79
C ARG A 96 -6.26 18.72 -29.77
N PHE A 97 -6.03 18.42 -31.05
CA PHE A 97 -7.09 18.36 -32.05
C PHE A 97 -7.87 17.06 -31.89
N HIS A 98 -9.18 17.17 -31.78
CA HIS A 98 -10.12 16.05 -31.72
C HIS A 98 -11.27 16.33 -32.71
N VAL A 99 -11.41 15.61 -33.81
CA VAL A 99 -10.66 14.42 -34.28
C VAL A 99 -10.76 14.34 -35.81
N LEU A 100 -9.77 13.74 -36.49
CA LEU A 100 -9.79 13.62 -37.95
C LEU A 100 -10.72 12.53 -38.47
N VAL A 101 -10.62 11.31 -37.95
CA VAL A 101 -11.39 10.13 -38.39
C VAL A 101 -12.09 9.48 -37.19
N TRP A 102 -13.41 9.24 -37.32
CA TRP A 102 -14.24 8.61 -36.29
C TRP A 102 -15.56 8.10 -36.91
N GLY A 103 -16.29 7.20 -36.25
CA GLY A 103 -17.57 6.68 -36.72
C GLY A 103 -18.78 7.59 -36.47
N ASN A 104 -18.68 8.56 -35.56
CA ASN A 104 -19.77 9.45 -35.19
C ASN A 104 -19.54 10.91 -35.57
N GLN A 105 -20.63 11.68 -35.73
CA GLN A 105 -20.61 13.12 -36.05
C GLN A 105 -19.76 13.45 -37.28
N GLN A 106 -19.86 12.60 -38.30
CA GLN A 106 -19.22 12.78 -39.60
C GLN A 106 -20.14 13.54 -40.56
N PRO A 107 -19.64 14.13 -41.65
CA PRO A 107 -20.50 14.78 -42.62
C PRO A 107 -21.45 13.76 -43.29
N ILE A 108 -22.76 13.97 -43.16
CA ILE A 108 -23.76 13.01 -43.65
C ILE A 108 -23.71 12.87 -45.20
N TRP A 109 -23.26 13.91 -45.90
CA TRP A 109 -23.19 13.92 -47.37
C TRP A 109 -22.14 12.97 -47.95
N ILE A 110 -21.12 12.57 -47.19
CA ILE A 110 -20.02 11.72 -47.68
C ILE A 110 -20.44 10.25 -47.84
N ALA A 111 -21.47 9.81 -47.12
CA ALA A 111 -21.83 8.40 -46.96
C ALA A 111 -22.26 7.70 -48.26
N ASN A 112 -22.70 8.47 -49.25
CA ASN A 112 -23.17 7.95 -50.54
C ASN A 112 -22.24 8.27 -51.71
N LEU A 113 -21.08 8.89 -51.46
CA LEU A 113 -20.10 9.15 -52.51
C LEU A 113 -19.36 7.86 -52.91
N PRO A 114 -18.89 7.77 -54.18
CA PRO A 114 -17.98 6.71 -54.57
C PRO A 114 -16.71 6.71 -53.70
N PRO A 115 -16.09 5.55 -53.39
CA PRO A 115 -14.92 5.49 -52.52
C PRO A 115 -13.73 6.37 -52.95
N ALA A 116 -13.55 6.59 -54.24
CA ALA A 116 -12.50 7.50 -54.75
C ALA A 116 -12.79 8.96 -54.37
N GLU A 117 -14.05 9.41 -54.51
CA GLU A 117 -14.46 10.75 -54.08
C GLU A 117 -14.39 10.87 -52.55
N GLN A 118 -14.82 9.85 -51.80
CA GLN A 118 -14.66 9.84 -50.34
C GLN A 118 -13.19 10.03 -49.93
N LEU A 119 -12.25 9.38 -50.61
CA LEU A 119 -10.83 9.51 -50.32
C LEU A 119 -10.30 10.92 -50.63
N GLU A 120 -10.75 11.53 -51.73
CA GLU A 120 -10.42 12.92 -52.09
C GLU A 120 -10.89 13.89 -50.99
N GLU A 121 -12.12 13.73 -50.52
CA GLU A 121 -12.71 14.55 -49.45
C GLU A 121 -12.01 14.37 -48.10
N ILE A 122 -11.61 13.14 -47.76
CA ILE A 122 -10.83 12.88 -46.53
C ILE A 122 -9.47 13.58 -46.62
N GLU A 123 -8.80 13.52 -47.78
CA GLU A 123 -7.52 14.20 -47.96
C GLU A 123 -7.68 15.72 -47.93
N GLU A 124 -8.73 16.28 -48.54
CA GLU A 124 -9.05 17.72 -48.46
C GLU A 124 -9.28 18.16 -47.02
N TRP A 125 -10.07 17.41 -46.23
CA TRP A 125 -10.29 17.66 -44.81
C TRP A 125 -8.97 17.73 -44.03
N PHE A 126 -8.08 16.75 -44.22
CA PHE A 126 -6.78 16.73 -43.56
C PHE A 126 -5.93 17.95 -43.95
N GLN A 127 -5.91 18.31 -45.23
CA GLN A 127 -5.18 19.48 -45.73
C GLN A 127 -5.74 20.79 -45.19
N ALA A 128 -7.06 20.92 -45.11
CA ALA A 128 -7.74 22.11 -44.57
C ALA A 128 -7.41 22.33 -43.09
N VAL A 129 -7.45 21.26 -42.28
CA VAL A 129 -7.06 21.29 -40.87
C VAL A 129 -5.58 21.67 -40.73
N ALA A 130 -4.68 21.00 -41.46
CA ALA A 130 -3.24 21.24 -41.38
C ALA A 130 -2.86 22.68 -41.80
N ALA A 131 -3.51 23.21 -42.84
CA ALA A 131 -3.28 24.57 -43.32
C ALA A 131 -3.76 25.62 -42.31
N ARG A 132 -4.89 25.37 -41.63
CA ARG A 132 -5.49 26.32 -40.68
C ARG A 132 -4.84 26.28 -39.30
N TYR A 133 -4.42 25.10 -38.84
CA TYR A 133 -3.90 24.89 -37.48
C TYR A 133 -2.47 24.32 -37.50
N PRO A 134 -1.47 25.09 -37.95
CA PRO A 134 -0.11 24.59 -38.15
C PRO A 134 0.66 24.27 -36.85
N ALA A 135 0.15 24.69 -35.70
CA ALA A 135 0.75 24.44 -34.38
C ALA A 135 -0.17 23.62 -33.47
N ILE A 136 -0.76 22.55 -34.02
CA ILE A 136 -1.37 21.46 -33.25
C ILE A 136 -0.23 20.71 -32.53
N ASP A 137 -0.36 20.57 -31.21
CA ASP A 137 0.61 19.84 -30.40
C ASP A 137 0.37 18.33 -30.51
N TYR A 138 -0.90 17.91 -30.36
CA TYR A 138 -1.33 16.51 -30.48
C TYR A 138 -2.52 16.40 -31.42
N LEU A 139 -2.41 15.55 -32.43
CA LEU A 139 -3.44 15.31 -33.43
C LEU A 139 -4.05 13.94 -33.20
N GLU A 140 -5.30 13.90 -32.75
CA GLU A 140 -6.08 12.68 -32.72
C GLU A 140 -6.48 12.30 -34.15
N VAL A 141 -5.75 11.35 -34.72
CA VAL A 141 -5.92 10.94 -36.13
C VAL A 141 -7.13 10.03 -36.26
N VAL A 142 -7.24 9.04 -35.37
CA VAL A 142 -8.35 8.08 -35.34
C VAL A 142 -8.84 7.94 -33.91
N ASN A 143 -10.15 8.12 -33.69
CA ASN A 143 -10.84 7.77 -32.45
C ASN A 143 -11.61 6.47 -32.60
N GLU A 144 -11.68 5.70 -31.52
CA GLU A 144 -12.52 4.51 -31.35
C GLU A 144 -12.42 3.45 -32.46
N PRO A 145 -11.21 3.06 -32.93
CA PRO A 145 -11.09 2.10 -34.03
C PRO A 145 -11.74 0.74 -33.71
N ILE A 146 -11.82 0.32 -32.44
CA ILE A 146 -12.39 -0.97 -32.04
C ILE A 146 -13.89 -0.85 -31.81
N ASN A 147 -14.34 0.26 -31.24
CA ASN A 147 -15.73 0.40 -30.81
C ASN A 147 -16.62 1.13 -31.82
N ASP A 148 -16.09 2.08 -32.60
CA ASP A 148 -16.87 2.92 -33.51
C ASP A 148 -16.12 3.30 -34.80
N PRO A 149 -15.78 2.32 -35.65
CA PRO A 149 -15.18 2.60 -36.96
C PRO A 149 -16.16 3.34 -37.90
N PRO A 150 -15.68 4.12 -38.89
CA PRO A 150 -16.51 4.82 -39.88
C PRO A 150 -17.03 3.90 -40.99
N ASP A 151 -17.63 2.77 -40.62
CA ASP A 151 -18.06 1.70 -41.52
C ASP A 151 -19.55 1.78 -41.93
N GLY A 152 -20.25 2.83 -41.51
CA GLY A 152 -21.67 3.02 -41.83
C GLY A 152 -22.61 2.11 -41.06
N ILE A 153 -22.15 1.54 -39.93
CA ILE A 153 -22.96 0.77 -38.98
C ILE A 153 -23.15 1.61 -37.72
N ASP A 154 -24.37 1.65 -37.15
CA ASP A 154 -24.59 2.24 -35.84
C ASP A 154 -23.98 1.31 -34.78
N ASN A 155 -22.73 1.61 -34.41
CA ASN A 155 -22.00 0.89 -33.38
C ASN A 155 -22.31 1.44 -31.97
N THR A 156 -23.21 2.43 -31.86
CA THR A 156 -23.60 3.04 -30.59
C THR A 156 -24.87 2.41 -30.00
N PRO A 157 -25.06 2.48 -28.67
CA PRO A 157 -26.33 2.08 -28.03
C PRO A 157 -27.53 3.01 -28.32
N SER A 158 -27.36 4.07 -29.12
CA SER A 158 -28.25 5.25 -29.14
C SER A 158 -29.23 5.33 -30.34
N ASN A 159 -29.25 4.37 -31.26
CA ASN A 159 -30.11 4.41 -32.47
C ASN A 159 -29.90 5.69 -33.30
N VAL A 160 -28.66 6.15 -33.42
CA VAL A 160 -28.32 7.30 -34.28
C VAL A 160 -28.06 6.75 -35.68
N PRO A 161 -28.53 7.39 -36.78
CA PRO A 161 -28.13 6.96 -38.12
C PRO A 161 -26.61 6.89 -38.21
N ALA A 162 -26.09 5.81 -38.80
CA ALA A 162 -24.66 5.68 -38.99
C ALA A 162 -24.15 6.82 -39.89
N ASP A 163 -23.16 7.56 -39.40
CA ASP A 163 -22.53 8.65 -40.13
C ASP A 163 -21.25 8.16 -40.83
N GLY A 164 -20.76 8.92 -41.82
CA GLY A 164 -19.48 8.64 -42.46
C GLY A 164 -19.58 7.59 -43.57
N ASN A 165 -19.55 6.29 -43.25
CA ASN A 165 -19.49 5.18 -44.21
C ASN A 165 -18.32 5.29 -45.23
N TYR A 166 -17.11 5.59 -44.76
CA TYR A 166 -15.93 5.80 -45.61
C TYR A 166 -14.73 4.92 -45.23
N MET A 167 -14.88 3.96 -44.31
CA MET A 167 -13.79 3.04 -43.93
C MET A 167 -13.17 2.33 -45.15
N ASN A 168 -14.00 1.97 -46.14
CA ASN A 168 -13.54 1.33 -47.37
C ASN A 168 -12.71 2.25 -48.29
N ALA A 169 -12.97 3.57 -48.28
CA ALA A 169 -12.17 4.55 -49.01
C ALA A 169 -10.72 4.61 -48.50
N LEU A 170 -10.53 4.32 -47.21
CA LEU A 170 -9.22 4.22 -46.56
C LEU A 170 -8.56 2.83 -46.70
N GLY A 171 -9.18 1.89 -47.42
CA GLY A 171 -8.66 0.53 -47.63
C GLY A 171 -9.34 -0.55 -46.79
N GLY A 172 -10.34 -0.20 -45.97
CA GLY A 172 -11.10 -1.15 -45.16
C GLY A 172 -10.23 -1.89 -44.15
N SER A 173 -10.66 -3.09 -43.72
CA SER A 173 -9.85 -3.93 -42.84
C SER A 173 -8.53 -4.36 -43.50
N GLY A 174 -8.53 -4.52 -44.83
CA GLY A 174 -7.36 -4.92 -45.61
C GLY A 174 -6.68 -6.19 -45.07
N THR A 175 -5.36 -6.26 -45.20
CA THR A 175 -4.59 -7.48 -44.85
C THR A 175 -4.20 -7.56 -43.38
N THR A 176 -4.03 -6.42 -42.71
CA THR A 176 -3.66 -6.36 -41.29
C THR A 176 -4.88 -6.45 -40.36
N GLY A 177 -6.08 -6.31 -40.91
CA GLY A 177 -7.32 -6.09 -40.18
C GLY A 177 -7.59 -4.61 -39.84
N TRP A 178 -6.61 -3.73 -40.05
CA TRP A 178 -6.61 -2.32 -39.66
C TRP A 178 -6.05 -1.38 -40.73
N ASP A 179 -6.06 -1.78 -42.01
CA ASP A 179 -5.41 -1.01 -43.08
C ASP A 179 -5.99 0.42 -43.20
N TRP A 180 -7.28 0.62 -42.93
CA TRP A 180 -7.89 1.95 -42.87
C TRP A 180 -7.26 2.89 -41.83
N VAL A 181 -6.87 2.36 -40.66
CA VAL A 181 -6.15 3.12 -39.63
C VAL A 181 -4.76 3.47 -40.14
N LEU A 182 -4.04 2.51 -40.73
CA LEU A 182 -2.71 2.75 -41.29
C LEU A 182 -2.75 3.82 -42.39
N THR A 183 -3.73 3.77 -43.30
CA THR A 183 -3.91 4.77 -44.36
C THR A 183 -4.14 6.16 -43.78
N ALA A 184 -5.03 6.31 -42.79
CA ALA A 184 -5.28 7.59 -42.13
C ALA A 184 -4.01 8.16 -41.48
N PHE A 185 -3.23 7.34 -40.76
CA PHE A 185 -1.99 7.79 -40.14
C PHE A 185 -0.87 8.10 -41.14
N ARG A 186 -0.73 7.33 -42.22
CA ARG A 186 0.21 7.65 -43.32
C ARG A 186 -0.15 8.99 -43.97
N MET A 187 -1.44 9.24 -44.17
CA MET A 187 -1.95 10.50 -44.70
C MET A 187 -1.65 11.65 -43.73
N ALA A 188 -1.93 11.49 -42.43
CA ALA A 188 -1.61 12.49 -41.41
C ALA A 188 -0.10 12.80 -41.35
N LYS A 189 0.76 11.77 -41.35
CA LYS A 189 2.23 11.93 -41.33
C LYS A 189 2.76 12.69 -42.55
N ARG A 190 2.11 12.56 -43.70
CA ARG A 190 2.46 13.25 -44.94
C ARG A 190 2.00 14.71 -44.95
N ILE A 191 0.81 14.99 -44.44
CA ILE A 191 0.14 16.30 -44.59
C ILE A 191 0.51 17.27 -43.46
N PHE A 192 0.61 16.79 -42.22
CA PHE A 192 0.83 17.65 -41.06
C PHE A 192 2.32 17.97 -40.84
N PRO A 193 2.64 19.12 -40.20
CA PRO A 193 4.02 19.45 -39.84
C PRO A 193 4.68 18.33 -39.02
N PRO A 194 5.98 18.06 -39.21
CA PRO A 194 6.70 17.03 -38.44
C PRO A 194 6.71 17.26 -36.92
N THR A 195 6.37 18.48 -36.48
CA THR A 195 6.23 18.86 -35.06
C THR A 195 4.91 18.40 -34.44
N THR A 196 3.91 18.03 -35.24
CA THR A 196 2.61 17.56 -34.75
C THR A 196 2.70 16.09 -34.36
N GLN A 197 2.35 15.77 -33.12
CA GLN A 197 2.40 14.40 -32.60
C GLN A 197 1.10 13.66 -32.93
N LEU A 198 1.20 12.49 -33.55
CA LEU A 198 0.07 11.70 -34.01
C LEU A 198 -0.43 10.73 -32.92
N MET A 199 -1.73 10.75 -32.66
CA MET A 199 -2.36 10.00 -31.57
C MET A 199 -3.53 9.13 -32.04
N LEU A 200 -3.62 7.93 -31.46
CA LEU A 200 -4.78 7.03 -31.52
C LEU A 200 -5.57 7.15 -30.21
N ASN A 201 -6.90 7.04 -30.20
CA ASN A 201 -7.72 7.16 -28.97
C ASN A 201 -8.80 6.06 -28.88
N GLU A 202 -9.14 5.59 -27.68
CA GLU A 202 -10.12 4.50 -27.47
C GLU A 202 -10.68 4.43 -26.03
N TYR A 203 -11.90 3.91 -25.89
CA TYR A 203 -12.57 3.66 -24.60
C TYR A 203 -12.71 2.18 -24.23
N SER A 204 -13.02 1.93 -22.95
CA SER A 204 -13.23 0.59 -22.37
C SER A 204 -12.10 -0.41 -22.65
N ILE A 205 -10.87 0.09 -22.69
CA ILE A 205 -9.65 -0.72 -22.78
C ILE A 205 -8.99 -0.91 -21.40
N THR A 206 -9.09 0.06 -20.50
CA THR A 206 -8.52 -0.05 -19.14
C THR A 206 -9.24 -1.09 -18.27
N ASN A 207 -10.50 -1.39 -18.58
CA ASN A 207 -11.34 -2.33 -17.85
C ASN A 207 -11.50 -3.69 -18.57
N ASP A 208 -10.91 -3.87 -19.74
CA ASP A 208 -10.99 -5.11 -20.53
C ASP A 208 -9.63 -5.45 -21.16
N THR A 209 -8.97 -6.49 -20.63
CA THR A 209 -7.66 -6.93 -21.10
C THR A 209 -7.69 -7.47 -22.53
N THR A 210 -8.81 -8.03 -22.99
CA THR A 210 -8.94 -8.50 -24.38
C THR A 210 -8.98 -7.30 -25.33
N ARG A 211 -9.78 -6.28 -25.00
CA ARG A 211 -9.84 -5.04 -25.78
C ARG A 211 -8.50 -4.29 -25.74
N MET A 212 -7.84 -4.24 -24.57
CA MET A 212 -6.49 -3.67 -24.42
C MET A 212 -5.48 -4.35 -25.36
N ASN A 213 -5.45 -5.68 -25.42
CA ASN A 213 -4.54 -6.40 -26.32
C ASN A 213 -4.83 -6.11 -27.80
N ARG A 214 -6.11 -5.96 -28.18
CA ARG A 214 -6.49 -5.57 -29.55
C ARG A 214 -6.04 -4.13 -29.86
N TYR A 215 -6.14 -3.22 -28.90
CA TYR A 215 -5.62 -1.85 -29.03
C TYR A 215 -4.09 -1.84 -29.19
N ILE A 216 -3.36 -2.62 -28.39
CA ILE A 216 -1.91 -2.80 -28.50
C ILE A 216 -1.50 -3.37 -29.87
N GLN A 217 -2.31 -4.24 -30.48
CA GLN A 217 -2.04 -4.73 -31.85
C GLN A 217 -2.04 -3.58 -32.87
N ILE A 218 -3.02 -2.68 -32.82
CA ILE A 218 -3.09 -1.51 -33.70
C ILE A 218 -1.89 -0.59 -33.46
N VAL A 219 -1.56 -0.32 -32.18
CA VAL A 219 -0.40 0.48 -31.80
C VAL A 219 0.89 -0.10 -32.37
N ASN A 220 1.09 -1.42 -32.30
CA ASN A 220 2.29 -2.06 -32.83
C ASN A 220 2.36 -2.00 -34.37
N LEU A 221 1.24 -2.09 -35.08
CA LEU A 221 1.21 -1.88 -36.54
C LEU A 221 1.65 -0.47 -36.90
N LEU A 222 1.13 0.55 -36.22
CA LEU A 222 1.51 1.96 -36.44
C LEU A 222 2.97 2.22 -36.08
N LYS A 223 3.45 1.65 -34.98
CA LYS A 223 4.86 1.75 -34.56
C LYS A 223 5.82 1.14 -35.58
N ALA A 224 5.45 0.02 -36.22
CA ALA A 224 6.29 -0.64 -37.20
C ALA A 224 6.62 0.27 -38.41
N GLU A 225 5.78 1.27 -38.67
CA GLU A 225 5.97 2.26 -39.73
C GLU A 225 6.31 3.66 -39.21
N ASN A 226 6.59 3.80 -37.91
CA ASN A 226 6.90 5.08 -37.26
C ASN A 226 5.79 6.14 -37.43
N LEU A 227 4.54 5.69 -37.32
CA LEU A 227 3.35 6.50 -37.58
C LEU A 227 2.67 7.05 -36.31
N ILE A 228 3.06 6.62 -35.11
CA ILE A 228 2.37 6.99 -33.86
C ILE A 228 3.35 7.56 -32.84
N ASP A 229 2.95 8.65 -32.20
CA ASP A 229 3.74 9.38 -31.21
C ASP A 229 3.12 9.31 -29.80
N ALA A 230 1.79 9.12 -29.69
CA ALA A 230 1.08 8.95 -28.43
C ALA A 230 -0.15 8.03 -28.56
N VAL A 231 -0.62 7.48 -27.43
CA VAL A 231 -1.86 6.70 -27.34
C VAL A 231 -2.79 7.28 -26.28
N GLY A 232 -4.07 7.34 -26.62
CA GLY A 232 -5.15 7.87 -25.78
C GLY A 232 -5.96 6.75 -25.13
N VAL A 233 -6.27 6.93 -23.85
CA VAL A 233 -7.28 6.14 -23.14
C VAL A 233 -8.35 7.09 -22.63
N GLN A 234 -9.60 6.95 -23.08
CA GLN A 234 -10.65 7.91 -22.73
C GLN A 234 -10.89 7.98 -21.21
N ALA A 235 -10.95 6.82 -20.55
CA ALA A 235 -11.15 6.69 -19.11
C ALA A 235 -12.42 7.37 -18.56
N HIS A 236 -13.49 7.40 -19.35
CA HIS A 236 -14.82 7.72 -18.86
C HIS A 236 -15.21 6.87 -17.66
N TYR A 237 -16.15 7.36 -16.86
CA TYR A 237 -16.62 6.70 -15.65
C TYR A 237 -17.07 5.25 -15.88
N PHE A 238 -17.72 4.96 -17.02
CA PHE A 238 -18.14 3.58 -17.34
C PHE A 238 -16.98 2.62 -17.63
N SER A 239 -15.80 3.15 -17.97
CA SER A 239 -14.56 2.38 -18.15
C SER A 239 -13.71 2.30 -16.87
N THR A 240 -14.12 2.95 -15.78
CA THR A 240 -13.31 3.06 -14.56
C THR A 240 -14.05 2.72 -13.28
N ARG A 241 -15.38 2.76 -13.25
CA ARG A 241 -16.22 2.46 -12.08
C ARG A 241 -16.10 1.01 -11.60
N SER A 242 -16.29 0.79 -10.30
CA SER A 242 -16.33 -0.55 -9.68
C SER A 242 -17.78 -0.95 -9.37
N TYR A 243 -18.29 -2.04 -9.94
CA TYR A 243 -19.59 -2.62 -9.54
C TYR A 243 -19.37 -3.73 -8.49
N SER A 244 -20.21 -3.73 -7.45
CA SER A 244 -20.34 -4.86 -6.52
C SER A 244 -20.92 -6.07 -7.25
N GLY A 245 -20.06 -6.94 -7.79
CA GLY A 245 -20.42 -8.35 -8.01
C GLY A 245 -20.39 -8.90 -9.45
N ASN A 246 -20.12 -8.10 -10.49
CA ASN A 246 -19.72 -8.57 -11.83
C ASN A 246 -19.16 -7.35 -12.61
N LEU A 247 -17.91 -7.43 -13.05
CA LEU A 247 -17.03 -6.36 -13.61
C LEU A 247 -17.59 -5.60 -14.84
N PRO A 248 -17.00 -4.45 -15.30
CA PRO A 248 -15.57 -4.06 -15.13
C PRO A 248 -15.28 -2.57 -14.82
N GLY A 249 -14.21 -2.15 -14.11
CA GLY A 249 -12.91 -2.78 -13.79
C GLY A 249 -12.33 -2.27 -12.46
N THR A 250 -11.65 -3.15 -11.71
CA THR A 250 -11.04 -2.77 -10.42
C THR A 250 -9.86 -1.81 -10.62
N SER A 251 -9.46 -1.09 -9.56
CA SER A 251 -8.21 -0.32 -9.55
C SER A 251 -7.00 -1.16 -9.96
N ALA A 252 -6.95 -2.44 -9.56
CA ALA A 252 -5.90 -3.37 -9.95
C ALA A 252 -5.92 -3.69 -11.45
N GLN A 253 -7.10 -3.93 -12.03
CA GLN A 253 -7.24 -4.21 -13.46
C GLN A 253 -6.89 -2.99 -14.31
N THR A 254 -7.36 -1.81 -13.92
CA THR A 254 -7.01 -0.53 -14.57
C THR A 254 -5.50 -0.35 -14.61
N LYS A 255 -4.83 -0.53 -13.46
CA LYS A 255 -3.38 -0.43 -13.37
C LYS A 255 -2.68 -1.47 -14.25
N ALA A 256 -3.10 -2.74 -14.20
CA ALA A 256 -2.48 -3.81 -14.97
C ALA A 256 -2.58 -3.58 -16.48
N ASN A 257 -3.73 -3.13 -16.98
CA ASN A 257 -3.90 -2.80 -18.40
C ASN A 257 -3.11 -1.55 -18.80
N LEU A 258 -2.97 -0.57 -17.91
CA LEU A 258 -2.12 0.60 -18.14
C LEU A 258 -0.63 0.20 -18.21
N ASP A 259 -0.17 -0.69 -17.33
CA ASP A 259 1.18 -1.26 -17.37
C ASP A 259 1.42 -2.05 -18.69
N LEU A 260 0.42 -2.79 -19.20
CA LEU A 260 0.50 -3.47 -20.50
C LEU A 260 0.65 -2.49 -21.66
N LEU A 261 -0.16 -1.43 -21.70
CA LEU A 261 -0.05 -0.41 -22.75
C LEU A 261 1.30 0.31 -22.68
N ALA A 262 1.77 0.60 -21.47
CA ALA A 262 3.06 1.24 -21.22
C ALA A 262 4.25 0.40 -21.73
N ALA A 263 4.14 -0.93 -21.72
CA ALA A 263 5.16 -1.82 -22.27
C ALA A 263 5.36 -1.66 -23.79
N THR A 264 4.42 -1.01 -24.50
CA THR A 264 4.65 -0.62 -25.90
C THR A 264 5.71 0.47 -26.03
N GLY A 265 6.03 1.22 -24.97
CA GLY A 265 6.96 2.34 -25.00
C GLY A 265 6.42 3.61 -25.66
N VAL A 266 5.15 3.63 -26.07
CA VAL A 266 4.48 4.84 -26.58
C VAL A 266 3.88 5.62 -25.40
N PRO A 267 4.11 6.94 -25.30
CA PRO A 267 3.51 7.78 -24.27
C PRO A 267 1.98 7.68 -24.22
N ILE A 268 1.41 7.65 -23.00
CA ILE A 268 -0.02 7.50 -22.77
C ILE A 268 -0.63 8.85 -22.36
N MET A 269 -1.78 9.19 -22.93
CA MET A 269 -2.64 10.27 -22.44
C MET A 269 -3.96 9.71 -21.95
N VAL A 270 -4.43 10.19 -20.81
CA VAL A 270 -5.84 10.02 -20.44
C VAL A 270 -6.61 11.16 -21.10
N THR A 271 -7.56 10.84 -21.97
CA THR A 271 -8.06 11.80 -22.97
C THR A 271 -9.44 12.35 -22.67
N GLU A 272 -10.28 11.65 -21.90
CA GLU A 272 -11.70 11.99 -21.72
C GLU A 272 -12.21 11.60 -20.31
N MET A 273 -11.39 11.83 -19.28
CA MET A 273 -11.72 11.35 -17.94
C MET A 273 -12.91 12.11 -17.36
N ASP A 274 -13.87 11.36 -16.83
CA ASP A 274 -14.98 11.88 -16.03
C ASP A 274 -15.38 10.86 -14.95
N VAL A 275 -16.01 11.35 -13.87
CA VAL A 275 -16.43 10.53 -12.73
C VAL A 275 -17.79 11.01 -12.27
N ASP A 276 -18.80 10.13 -12.35
CA ASP A 276 -20.15 10.45 -11.89
C ASP A 276 -20.23 10.47 -10.36
N GLY A 277 -21.16 11.25 -9.83
CA GLY A 277 -21.50 11.24 -8.40
C GLY A 277 -22.48 10.13 -7.98
N GLY A 278 -22.68 9.05 -8.72
CA GLY A 278 -23.67 8.04 -8.33
C GLY A 278 -23.73 6.82 -9.23
N ALA A 279 -24.50 5.81 -8.81
CA ALA A 279 -24.70 4.57 -9.56
C ALA A 279 -25.60 4.74 -10.80
N SER A 280 -26.36 5.85 -10.89
CA SER A 280 -27.19 6.21 -12.05
C SER A 280 -26.92 7.66 -12.47
N THR A 281 -27.23 7.98 -13.73
CA THR A 281 -27.12 9.32 -14.35
C THR A 281 -28.07 10.37 -13.75
N SER A 282 -28.77 10.04 -12.67
CA SER A 282 -29.83 10.85 -12.04
C SER A 282 -29.57 11.21 -10.58
N ALA A 283 -28.52 10.67 -9.95
CA ALA A 283 -28.16 10.99 -8.57
C ALA A 283 -26.74 11.55 -8.52
N LEU A 284 -26.63 12.81 -8.08
CA LEU A 284 -25.37 13.49 -7.83
C LEU A 284 -25.07 13.41 -6.31
N ASP A 285 -24.09 12.60 -5.91
CA ASP A 285 -23.60 12.48 -4.54
C ASP A 285 -22.11 12.86 -4.50
N ASP A 286 -21.80 13.89 -3.72
CA ASP A 286 -20.46 14.44 -3.58
C ASP A 286 -19.50 13.44 -2.92
N ALA A 287 -19.97 12.66 -1.94
CA ALA A 287 -19.16 11.68 -1.25
C ALA A 287 -18.73 10.55 -2.19
N THR A 288 -19.66 10.03 -3.00
CA THR A 288 -19.38 9.02 -4.03
C THR A 288 -18.39 9.57 -5.07
N GLN A 289 -18.66 10.76 -5.63
CA GLN A 289 -17.76 11.36 -6.63
C GLN A 289 -16.34 11.55 -6.08
N LEU A 290 -16.22 12.10 -4.87
CA LEU A 290 -14.94 12.29 -4.20
C LEU A 290 -14.21 10.96 -4.00
N SER A 291 -14.90 9.94 -3.49
CA SER A 291 -14.32 8.61 -3.25
C SER A 291 -13.80 7.97 -4.53
N GLU A 292 -14.51 8.14 -5.65
CA GLU A 292 -14.12 7.59 -6.94
C GLU A 292 -12.94 8.36 -7.55
N TYR A 293 -12.89 9.70 -7.43
CA TYR A 293 -11.71 10.49 -7.79
C TYR A 293 -10.48 10.05 -6.99
N GLN A 294 -10.61 9.90 -5.67
CA GLN A 294 -9.54 9.41 -4.79
C GLN A 294 -9.05 8.01 -5.18
N ARG A 295 -9.96 7.16 -5.66
CA ARG A 295 -9.66 5.78 -6.04
C ARG A 295 -8.96 5.69 -7.40
N ILE A 296 -9.41 6.45 -8.41
CA ILE A 296 -9.00 6.24 -9.80
C ILE A 296 -7.97 7.26 -10.31
N PHE A 297 -8.09 8.53 -9.94
CA PHE A 297 -7.22 9.59 -10.47
C PHE A 297 -5.72 9.33 -10.17
N PRO A 298 -5.33 8.90 -8.94
CA PRO A 298 -3.92 8.64 -8.64
C PRO A 298 -3.30 7.53 -9.49
N ILE A 299 -4.08 6.53 -9.93
CA ILE A 299 -3.58 5.41 -10.74
C ILE A 299 -3.05 5.94 -12.07
N PHE A 300 -3.78 6.86 -12.70
CA PHE A 300 -3.34 7.49 -13.94
C PHE A 300 -2.26 8.53 -13.69
N TRP A 301 -2.47 9.43 -12.71
CA TRP A 301 -1.56 10.55 -12.46
C TRP A 301 -0.16 10.09 -12.06
N GLN A 302 -0.03 9.01 -11.27
CA GLN A 302 1.26 8.51 -10.80
C GLN A 302 1.93 7.54 -11.78
N HIS A 303 1.22 7.03 -12.80
CA HIS A 303 1.81 6.08 -13.74
C HIS A 303 2.90 6.76 -14.60
N PRO A 304 4.14 6.23 -14.66
CA PRO A 304 5.27 6.94 -15.28
C PRO A 304 5.11 7.21 -16.77
N SER A 305 4.43 6.32 -17.51
CA SER A 305 4.19 6.49 -18.96
C SER A 305 3.01 7.41 -19.30
N VAL A 306 2.24 7.87 -18.32
CA VAL A 306 1.15 8.83 -18.55
C VAL A 306 1.73 10.24 -18.57
N ILE A 307 1.57 10.96 -19.68
CA ILE A 307 2.13 12.31 -19.90
C ILE A 307 1.11 13.44 -19.68
N GLY A 308 -0.17 13.10 -19.50
CA GLY A 308 -1.20 14.06 -19.13
C GLY A 308 -2.59 13.43 -19.01
N ILE A 309 -3.49 14.17 -18.36
CA ILE A 309 -4.90 13.82 -18.19
C ILE A 309 -5.75 14.97 -18.70
N THR A 310 -6.77 14.68 -19.52
CA THR A 310 -7.79 15.64 -19.95
C THR A 310 -9.13 15.23 -19.34
N LEU A 311 -9.78 16.14 -18.61
CA LEU A 311 -11.14 15.93 -18.13
C LEU A 311 -12.16 16.20 -19.24
N TRP A 312 -13.17 15.35 -19.40
CA TRP A 312 -14.21 15.52 -20.44
C TRP A 312 -15.31 16.53 -20.05
N GLY A 313 -14.86 17.68 -19.59
CA GLY A 313 -15.64 18.76 -18.99
C GLY A 313 -15.47 18.79 -17.47
N TYR A 314 -15.79 19.93 -16.88
CA TYR A 314 -15.70 20.14 -15.43
C TYR A 314 -16.86 20.98 -14.89
N ARG A 315 -17.62 21.65 -15.77
CA ARG A 315 -18.82 22.43 -15.46
C ARG A 315 -20.07 21.74 -16.01
N THR A 316 -21.23 22.16 -15.50
CA THR A 316 -22.53 21.81 -16.06
C THR A 316 -22.58 22.05 -17.57
N GLY A 317 -23.26 21.18 -18.32
CA GLY A 317 -23.32 21.23 -19.79
C GLY A 317 -22.28 20.36 -20.49
N MET A 318 -21.46 19.62 -19.75
CA MET A 318 -20.63 18.52 -20.28
C MET A 318 -21.49 17.31 -20.68
N TRP A 319 -20.95 16.43 -21.51
CA TRP A 319 -21.64 15.21 -21.98
C TRP A 319 -22.28 14.37 -20.86
N ARG A 320 -21.50 14.02 -19.82
CA ARG A 320 -22.02 13.34 -18.64
C ARG A 320 -22.56 14.36 -17.63
N ALA A 321 -23.87 14.62 -17.71
CA ALA A 321 -24.53 15.67 -16.93
C ALA A 321 -24.33 15.61 -15.40
N THR A 322 -23.93 14.46 -14.84
CA THR A 322 -23.68 14.26 -13.40
C THR A 322 -22.19 14.18 -13.03
N ALA A 323 -21.28 14.46 -13.95
CA ALA A 323 -19.84 14.33 -13.70
C ALA A 323 -19.11 15.67 -13.44
N TYR A 324 -19.81 16.81 -13.53
CA TYR A 324 -19.20 18.12 -13.32
C TYR A 324 -18.64 18.23 -11.90
N ILE A 325 -17.51 18.92 -11.74
CA ILE A 325 -16.85 19.12 -10.43
C ILE A 325 -16.82 20.60 -10.02
N VAL A 326 -17.39 21.47 -10.86
CA VAL A 326 -17.67 22.89 -10.58
C VAL A 326 -19.12 23.19 -10.90
N ASN A 327 -19.83 23.77 -9.94
CA ASN A 327 -21.24 24.13 -10.05
C ASN A 327 -21.45 25.30 -11.03
N SER A 328 -22.71 25.51 -11.45
CA SER A 328 -23.09 26.60 -12.35
C SER A 328 -22.86 28.00 -11.75
N ASP A 329 -22.91 28.12 -10.42
CA ASP A 329 -22.57 29.34 -9.69
C ASP A 329 -21.05 29.57 -9.53
N GLY A 330 -20.22 28.62 -9.98
CA GLY A 330 -18.77 28.66 -9.88
C GLY A 330 -18.20 28.14 -8.56
N SER A 331 -19.02 27.64 -7.64
CA SER A 331 -18.53 26.92 -6.46
C SER A 331 -17.92 25.57 -6.87
N GLU A 332 -16.84 25.18 -6.20
CA GLU A 332 -16.20 23.89 -6.41
C GLU A 332 -16.94 22.81 -5.63
N ARG A 333 -17.04 21.62 -6.22
CA ARG A 333 -17.50 20.42 -5.51
C ARG A 333 -16.32 19.76 -4.78
N PRO A 334 -16.56 18.92 -3.76
CA PRO A 334 -15.49 18.29 -2.99
C PRO A 334 -14.44 17.54 -3.82
N ALA A 335 -14.83 16.98 -4.97
CA ALA A 335 -13.89 16.36 -5.91
C ALA A 335 -12.88 17.35 -6.53
N MET A 336 -13.31 18.57 -6.88
CA MET A 336 -12.40 19.61 -7.41
C MET A 336 -11.51 20.18 -6.31
N GLU A 337 -12.05 20.35 -5.10
CA GLU A 337 -11.25 20.78 -3.93
C GLU A 337 -10.14 19.76 -3.64
N TRP A 338 -10.48 18.47 -3.59
CA TRP A 338 -9.52 17.39 -3.42
C TRP A 338 -8.52 17.31 -4.57
N LEU A 339 -8.96 17.45 -5.83
CA LEU A 339 -8.07 17.39 -6.99
C LEU A 339 -7.05 18.53 -6.98
N ARG A 340 -7.51 19.76 -6.68
CA ARG A 340 -6.65 20.93 -6.50
C ARG A 340 -5.62 20.67 -5.43
N GLU A 341 -6.04 20.14 -4.29
CA GLU A 341 -5.12 19.81 -3.21
C GLU A 341 -4.15 18.70 -3.61
N TYR A 342 -4.63 17.56 -4.09
CA TYR A 342 -3.80 16.42 -4.50
C TYR A 342 -2.69 16.82 -5.48
N LEU A 343 -2.97 17.75 -6.40
CA LEU A 343 -1.99 18.23 -7.37
C LEU A 343 -1.10 19.34 -6.84
N THR A 344 -1.55 20.15 -5.88
CA THR A 344 -0.71 21.23 -5.31
C THR A 344 0.09 20.79 -4.09
N THR A 345 -0.09 19.54 -3.66
CA THR A 345 0.53 18.95 -2.47
C THR A 345 1.67 17.98 -2.82
N GLY A 346 2.76 18.06 -2.05
CA GLY A 346 3.91 17.17 -2.18
C GLY A 346 3.76 16.02 -1.19
N ALA A 347 3.85 14.77 -1.66
CA ALA A 347 3.73 13.59 -0.81
C ALA A 347 4.76 13.62 0.34
N PRO A 348 4.37 13.21 1.56
CA PRO A 348 5.31 13.09 2.67
C PRO A 348 6.48 12.17 2.33
N ALA A 349 7.68 12.58 2.73
CA ALA A 349 8.88 11.76 2.68
C ALA A 349 9.72 12.00 3.94
N VAL A 350 10.32 10.95 4.50
CA VAL A 350 11.24 11.09 5.64
C VAL A 350 12.60 11.54 5.11
N ALA A 351 13.01 12.77 5.46
CA ALA A 351 14.27 13.39 5.06
C ALA A 351 15.41 13.12 6.04
N THR A 352 15.10 12.80 7.31
CA THR A 352 16.11 12.41 8.30
C THR A 352 15.57 11.25 9.12
N GLN A 353 16.33 10.15 9.14
CA GLN A 353 15.98 8.94 9.89
C GLN A 353 16.49 9.04 11.35
N PRO A 354 15.71 8.54 12.32
CA PRO A 354 16.22 8.36 13.67
C PRO A 354 17.26 7.23 13.73
N ALA A 355 18.02 7.17 14.82
CA ALA A 355 18.97 6.10 15.09
C ALA A 355 18.64 5.37 16.41
N SER A 356 18.93 4.07 16.48
CA SER A 356 18.83 3.28 17.70
C SER A 356 19.72 3.85 18.80
N GLN A 357 19.24 3.84 20.04
CA GLN A 357 19.97 4.35 21.21
C GLN A 357 19.86 3.39 22.39
N THR A 358 20.99 3.20 23.07
CA THR A 358 21.08 2.52 24.36
C THR A 358 21.60 3.51 25.38
N VAL A 359 20.92 3.63 26.51
CA VAL A 359 21.31 4.52 27.62
C VAL A 359 21.41 3.75 28.92
N ALA A 360 22.22 4.24 29.86
CA ALA A 360 22.19 3.70 31.22
C ALA A 360 20.77 3.84 31.82
N LEU A 361 20.38 2.92 32.70
CA LEU A 361 19.12 2.99 33.44
C LEU A 361 18.90 4.39 34.04
N GLY A 362 17.74 4.99 33.80
CA GLY A 362 17.42 6.36 34.21
C GLY A 362 18.03 7.47 33.34
N GLY A 363 18.73 7.11 32.26
CA GLY A 363 19.24 8.03 31.25
C GLY A 363 18.13 8.66 30.39
N SER A 364 18.52 9.46 29.39
CA SER A 364 17.57 10.11 28.48
C SER A 364 17.88 9.79 27.02
N VAL A 365 16.86 9.46 26.25
CA VAL A 365 16.94 9.18 24.81
C VAL A 365 16.33 10.33 24.02
N SER A 366 16.91 10.64 22.86
CA SER A 366 16.37 11.63 21.90
C SER A 366 16.36 11.05 20.50
N LEU A 367 15.17 10.71 19.99
CA LEU A 367 14.98 10.21 18.62
C LEU A 367 14.50 11.37 17.74
N THR A 368 15.18 11.64 16.64
CA THR A 368 14.84 12.75 15.73
C THR A 368 14.49 12.23 14.34
N MET A 369 13.36 12.69 13.80
CA MET A 369 12.99 12.53 12.39
C MET A 369 12.71 13.91 11.77
N ALA A 370 13.01 14.05 10.48
CA ALA A 370 12.54 15.17 9.68
C ALA A 370 11.73 14.63 8.52
N ALA A 371 10.63 15.29 8.18
CA ALA A 371 9.81 14.94 7.03
C ALA A 371 9.59 16.16 6.13
N THR A 372 9.59 15.94 4.83
CA THR A 372 9.24 16.91 3.80
C THR A 372 7.87 16.56 3.23
N GLY A 373 7.14 17.56 2.76
CA GLY A 373 5.83 17.41 2.14
C GLY A 373 5.18 18.79 2.04
N THR A 374 4.18 18.93 1.19
CA THR A 374 3.39 20.17 1.09
C THR A 374 1.91 19.79 1.19
N PRO A 375 1.12 20.30 2.16
CA PRO A 375 1.57 21.06 3.31
C PRO A 375 2.56 20.26 4.15
N ALA A 376 3.27 20.94 5.05
CA ALA A 376 4.21 20.29 5.96
C ALA A 376 3.53 19.09 6.67
N PRO A 377 4.10 17.88 6.62
CA PRO A 377 3.50 16.71 7.25
C PRO A 377 3.35 16.89 8.75
N THR A 378 2.28 16.33 9.31
CA THR A 378 2.16 16.20 10.77
C THR A 378 2.91 14.95 11.23
N LEU A 379 3.58 15.01 12.37
CA LEU A 379 4.37 13.90 12.89
C LEU A 379 3.65 13.21 14.04
N SER A 380 3.89 11.91 14.18
CA SER A 380 3.54 11.12 15.36
C SER A 380 4.59 10.04 15.60
N TRP A 381 4.74 9.60 16.84
CA TRP A 381 5.64 8.50 17.19
C TRP A 381 4.87 7.28 17.68
N GLN A 382 5.38 6.10 17.39
CA GLN A 382 4.87 4.83 17.89
C GLN A 382 5.95 4.05 18.62
N ARG A 383 5.56 3.31 19.65
CA ARG A 383 6.35 2.28 20.33
C ARG A 383 5.66 0.94 20.14
N ASN A 384 6.34 -0.03 19.54
CA ASN A 384 5.81 -1.37 19.26
C ASN A 384 4.45 -1.32 18.53
N GLY A 385 4.28 -0.35 17.62
CA GLY A 385 3.03 -0.12 16.89
C GLY A 385 1.95 0.70 17.61
N SER A 386 2.07 0.88 18.93
CA SER A 386 1.15 1.75 19.70
C SER A 386 1.59 3.20 19.63
N THR A 387 0.65 4.13 19.44
CA THR A 387 0.96 5.57 19.42
C THR A 387 1.45 6.05 20.79
N VAL A 388 2.57 6.79 20.80
CA VAL A 388 3.05 7.49 21.99
C VAL A 388 2.26 8.79 22.11
N ALA A 389 1.36 8.84 23.10
CA ALA A 389 0.41 9.95 23.25
C ALA A 389 1.14 11.31 23.35
N GLY A 390 0.69 12.28 22.55
CA GLY A 390 1.23 13.64 22.54
C GLY A 390 2.59 13.83 21.84
N ALA A 391 3.23 12.75 21.38
CA ALA A 391 4.52 12.83 20.68
C ALA A 391 4.34 13.23 19.21
N THR A 392 4.15 14.53 18.94
CA THR A 392 3.96 15.08 17.59
C THR A 392 5.11 15.95 17.10
N ALA A 393 6.16 16.11 17.91
CA ALA A 393 7.36 16.86 17.55
C ALA A 393 8.32 16.02 16.68
N ALA A 394 9.18 16.71 15.93
CA ALA A 394 10.27 16.10 15.16
C ALA A 394 11.25 15.30 16.04
N THR A 395 11.41 15.68 17.31
CA THR A 395 12.23 14.95 18.28
C THR A 395 11.35 14.40 19.40
N LEU A 396 11.37 13.07 19.57
CA LEU A 396 10.84 12.39 20.74
C LEU A 396 11.93 12.30 21.81
N THR A 397 11.68 12.91 22.97
CA THR A 397 12.56 12.83 24.14
C THR A 397 11.94 11.91 25.19
N LEU A 398 12.67 10.90 25.62
CA LEU A 398 12.29 10.00 26.71
C LEU A 398 13.24 10.23 27.88
N PRO A 399 12.86 11.00 28.90
CA PRO A 399 13.66 11.17 30.10
C PRO A 399 13.51 9.95 31.03
N ASN A 400 14.52 9.71 31.87
CA ASN A 400 14.48 8.68 32.91
C ASN A 400 14.08 7.28 32.39
N VAL A 401 14.69 6.83 31.28
CA VAL A 401 14.32 5.57 30.61
C VAL A 401 14.41 4.38 31.57
N GLN A 402 13.29 3.66 31.70
CA GLN A 402 13.13 2.43 32.50
C GLN A 402 12.97 1.20 31.59
N PRO A 403 13.02 -0.04 32.13
CA PRO A 403 12.78 -1.23 31.32
C PRO A 403 11.47 -1.18 30.51
N ALA A 404 10.42 -0.61 31.11
CA ALA A 404 9.11 -0.44 30.47
C ALA A 404 9.12 0.47 29.25
N ASP A 405 10.15 1.30 29.05
CA ASP A 405 10.29 2.21 27.91
C ASP A 405 11.05 1.58 26.74
N THR A 406 11.68 0.43 26.96
CA THR A 406 12.41 -0.29 25.90
C THR A 406 11.46 -0.81 24.82
N GLY A 407 11.93 -0.83 23.57
CA GLY A 407 11.14 -1.32 22.45
C GLY A 407 11.63 -0.82 21.10
N ILE A 408 10.83 -1.08 20.07
CA ILE A 408 11.02 -0.58 18.71
C ILE A 408 10.17 0.68 18.54
N TYR A 409 10.83 1.79 18.18
CA TYR A 409 10.18 3.08 17.93
C TYR A 409 10.16 3.40 16.44
N THR A 410 9.07 4.00 15.98
CA THR A 410 8.91 4.47 14.58
C THR A 410 8.26 5.84 14.56
N GLY A 411 8.79 6.73 13.72
CA GLY A 411 8.19 8.00 13.40
C GLY A 411 7.27 7.89 12.18
N ILE A 412 6.12 8.55 12.24
CA ILE A 412 5.10 8.57 11.17
C ILE A 412 4.88 10.02 10.75
N ALA A 413 5.07 10.31 9.47
CA ALA A 413 4.73 11.58 8.84
C ALA A 413 3.44 11.42 8.03
N LEU A 414 2.34 11.98 8.55
CA LEU A 414 1.03 11.98 7.91
C LEU A 414 0.93 13.21 7.01
N GLY A 415 0.48 13.02 5.77
CA GLY A 415 0.25 14.14 4.87
C GLY A 415 -0.86 15.06 5.39
N GLY A 416 -0.85 16.30 4.90
CA GLY A 416 -1.71 17.37 5.41
C GLY A 416 -3.21 17.09 5.28
N THR A 417 -3.62 16.13 4.43
CA THR A 417 -5.02 15.79 4.23
C THR A 417 -5.34 14.30 4.14
N ALA A 418 -6.59 14.00 4.49
CA ALA A 418 -7.12 12.66 4.51
C ALA A 418 -6.98 12.00 3.13
N GLY A 419 -6.34 10.82 3.10
CA GLY A 419 -6.09 10.07 1.87
C GLY A 419 -4.70 10.27 1.24
N THR A 420 -3.88 11.18 1.77
CA THR A 420 -2.45 11.25 1.38
C THR A 420 -1.62 10.14 2.03
N ALA A 421 -0.65 9.60 1.30
CA ALA A 421 0.20 8.52 1.77
C ALA A 421 1.05 8.98 2.98
N ALA A 422 1.12 8.15 4.02
CA ALA A 422 2.02 8.39 5.16
C ALA A 422 3.45 7.94 4.82
N ALA A 423 4.44 8.68 5.27
CA ALA A 423 5.84 8.23 5.28
C ALA A 423 6.22 7.72 6.67
N ILE A 424 6.97 6.62 6.74
CA ILE A 424 7.35 5.95 7.99
C ILE A 424 8.87 5.94 8.08
N SER A 425 9.41 6.31 9.24
CA SER A 425 10.86 6.25 9.48
C SER A 425 11.35 4.81 9.56
N THR A 426 12.65 4.61 9.39
CA THR A 426 13.30 3.35 9.77
C THR A 426 13.01 3.07 11.25
N PRO A 427 12.65 1.83 11.63
CA PRO A 427 12.44 1.48 13.02
C PRO A 427 13.75 1.49 13.80
N VAL A 428 13.71 1.99 15.02
CA VAL A 428 14.90 2.13 15.88
C VAL A 428 14.68 1.47 17.23
N ILE A 429 15.73 0.87 17.76
CA ILE A 429 15.71 0.21 19.06
C ILE A 429 16.03 1.25 20.12
N VAL A 430 15.16 1.37 21.12
CA VAL A 430 15.47 2.02 22.39
C VAL A 430 15.68 0.92 23.42
N GLY A 431 16.87 0.87 23.99
CA GLY A 431 17.20 -0.07 25.06
C GLY A 431 17.93 0.59 26.21
N ILE A 432 18.14 -0.20 27.26
CA ILE A 432 18.87 0.23 28.44
C ILE A 432 20.08 -0.66 28.69
N SER A 433 21.12 -0.09 29.29
CA SER A 433 22.21 -0.79 29.92
C SER A 433 22.13 -0.62 31.44
N THR A 434 22.44 -1.68 32.18
CA THR A 434 22.51 -1.63 33.65
C THR A 434 23.79 -2.32 34.12
N GLU A 435 24.19 -2.06 35.36
CA GLU A 435 25.20 -2.86 36.07
C GLU A 435 24.58 -3.81 37.09
N GLN A 436 23.32 -3.57 37.46
CA GLN A 436 22.57 -4.46 38.34
C GLN A 436 22.10 -5.69 37.56
N GLN A 437 22.17 -6.86 38.19
CA GLN A 437 21.75 -8.11 37.57
C GLN A 437 20.26 -8.14 37.25
N VAL A 438 19.43 -7.53 38.11
CA VAL A 438 17.97 -7.46 37.94
C VAL A 438 17.50 -6.04 38.27
N VAL A 439 16.70 -5.43 37.38
CA VAL A 439 16.09 -4.11 37.57
C VAL A 439 14.63 -4.10 37.09
N GLY A 440 13.84 -3.14 37.56
CA GLY A 440 12.41 -3.08 37.28
C GLY A 440 11.64 -4.06 38.17
N ALA A 441 10.76 -4.86 37.58
CA ALA A 441 9.87 -5.75 38.32
C ALA A 441 10.35 -7.21 38.40
N GLY A 442 11.63 -7.47 38.12
CA GLY A 442 12.21 -8.80 38.31
C GLY A 442 12.56 -9.06 39.77
N GLU A 443 12.25 -10.26 40.26
CA GLU A 443 12.61 -10.75 41.59
C GLU A 443 13.45 -12.02 41.44
N GLN A 444 14.68 -12.04 41.95
CA GLN A 444 15.48 -13.26 41.99
C GLN A 444 14.91 -14.20 43.06
N VAL A 445 14.44 -15.37 42.63
CA VAL A 445 13.81 -16.40 43.47
C VAL A 445 14.64 -17.67 43.59
N GLY A 446 15.75 -17.75 42.84
CA GLY A 446 16.72 -18.84 42.91
C GLY A 446 18.09 -18.36 42.48
N ASP A 447 19.12 -18.88 43.14
CA ASP A 447 20.52 -18.50 42.98
C ASP A 447 21.35 -19.75 42.69
N HIS A 448 22.26 -19.65 41.72
CA HIS A 448 23.22 -20.69 41.35
C HIS A 448 22.58 -22.08 41.15
N VAL A 449 21.52 -22.15 40.36
CA VAL A 449 20.76 -23.39 40.13
C VAL A 449 21.46 -24.23 39.05
N PRO A 450 21.79 -25.51 39.32
CA PRO A 450 22.43 -26.37 38.33
C PRO A 450 21.47 -26.68 37.18
N HIS A 451 21.99 -26.57 35.96
CA HIS A 451 21.27 -26.87 34.73
C HIS A 451 21.66 -28.25 34.17
N PRO A 452 20.74 -29.02 33.57
CA PRO A 452 21.04 -30.31 32.95
C PRO A 452 22.12 -30.28 31.85
N ASN A 453 22.34 -29.14 31.20
CA ASN A 453 23.40 -28.99 30.19
C ASN A 453 24.79 -28.70 30.80
N GLY A 454 24.90 -28.65 32.15
CA GLY A 454 26.13 -28.38 32.87
C GLY A 454 26.36 -26.92 33.26
N ASN A 455 25.51 -25.98 32.81
CA ASN A 455 25.58 -24.58 33.22
C ASN A 455 24.93 -24.36 34.60
N PHE A 456 25.10 -23.16 35.14
CA PHE A 456 24.37 -22.67 36.32
C PHE A 456 23.52 -21.47 35.94
N TYR A 457 22.40 -21.28 36.64
CA TYR A 457 21.52 -20.15 36.38
C TYR A 457 20.90 -19.53 37.62
N ASP A 458 20.67 -18.23 37.55
CA ASP A 458 19.85 -17.51 38.50
C ASP A 458 18.42 -17.41 37.99
N GLN A 459 17.48 -17.81 38.83
CA GLN A 459 16.06 -17.77 38.51
C GLN A 459 15.48 -16.43 38.93
N VAL A 460 14.96 -15.69 37.95
CA VAL A 460 14.19 -14.47 38.12
C VAL A 460 12.72 -14.76 37.83
N LEU A 461 11.83 -14.17 38.63
CA LEU A 461 10.40 -14.14 38.42
C LEU A 461 9.98 -12.72 38.05
N LEU A 462 9.30 -12.56 36.92
CA LEU A 462 8.73 -11.27 36.56
C LEU A 462 7.46 -11.00 37.38
N THR A 463 7.50 -9.97 38.23
CA THR A 463 6.42 -9.63 39.17
C THR A 463 5.61 -8.39 38.75
N GLY A 464 5.94 -7.77 37.62
CA GLY A 464 5.23 -6.64 37.04
C GLY A 464 5.36 -6.61 35.52
N VAL A 465 5.04 -5.49 34.88
CA VAL A 465 4.93 -5.43 33.41
C VAL A 465 6.26 -5.37 32.66
N ALA A 466 7.37 -5.05 33.34
CA ALA A 466 8.67 -4.95 32.71
C ALA A 466 9.83 -5.14 33.69
N GLU A 467 10.91 -5.73 33.18
CA GLU A 467 12.18 -5.88 33.88
C GLU A 467 13.34 -5.77 32.89
N ALA A 468 14.55 -5.62 33.43
CA ALA A 468 15.74 -5.94 32.68
C ALA A 468 16.71 -6.76 33.52
N ILE A 469 17.38 -7.71 32.86
CA ILE A 469 18.31 -8.65 33.47
C ILE A 469 19.66 -8.65 32.74
N LYS A 470 20.71 -9.03 33.46
CA LYS A 470 22.03 -9.38 32.92
C LYS A 470 22.39 -10.77 33.36
N ALA A 471 23.13 -11.49 32.53
CA ALA A 471 23.84 -12.69 32.94
C ALA A 471 25.02 -12.33 33.86
N ASP A 472 25.56 -13.32 34.57
CA ASP A 472 26.87 -13.25 35.24
C ASP A 472 27.89 -14.10 34.46
N PRO A 473 28.42 -13.58 33.34
CA PRO A 473 29.32 -14.35 32.47
C PRO A 473 30.67 -14.63 33.13
N ASP A 474 31.08 -13.84 34.14
CA ASP A 474 32.35 -14.03 34.84
C ASP A 474 32.34 -15.31 35.67
N ASN A 475 31.16 -15.71 36.16
CA ASN A 475 30.93 -16.99 36.83
C ASN A 475 30.38 -18.08 35.90
N GLY A 476 30.20 -17.77 34.61
CA GLY A 476 29.62 -18.70 33.62
C GLY A 476 28.12 -18.95 33.85
N GLU A 477 27.44 -18.05 34.55
CA GLU A 477 26.05 -18.16 34.95
C GLU A 477 25.14 -17.43 33.97
N ILE A 478 24.04 -18.09 33.60
CA ILE A 478 22.96 -17.50 32.83
C ILE A 478 21.92 -16.93 33.78
N THR A 479 21.13 -15.95 33.33
CA THR A 479 19.95 -15.51 34.08
C THR A 479 18.70 -15.98 33.35
N ARG A 480 17.83 -16.68 34.06
CA ARG A 480 16.59 -17.22 33.53
C ARG A 480 15.41 -16.47 34.14
N THR A 481 14.64 -15.75 33.33
CA THR A 481 13.39 -15.14 33.78
C THR A 481 12.17 -15.96 33.37
N SER A 482 11.10 -15.88 34.17
CA SER A 482 9.84 -16.59 33.94
C SER A 482 8.61 -15.69 34.02
N PHE A 483 7.64 -15.93 33.14
CA PHE A 483 6.31 -15.30 33.11
C PHE A 483 5.29 -16.29 32.49
N ILE A 484 4.02 -15.91 32.44
CA ILE A 484 2.97 -16.65 31.71
C ILE A 484 2.61 -15.91 30.42
N ASP A 485 2.55 -16.60 29.29
CA ASP A 485 2.17 -15.98 28.03
C ASP A 485 0.64 -15.81 27.85
N ALA A 486 0.19 -15.36 26.68
CA ALA A 486 -1.22 -15.01 26.45
C ALA A 486 -2.18 -16.21 26.58
N ASP A 487 -1.72 -17.42 26.29
CA ASP A 487 -2.52 -18.62 26.28
C ASP A 487 -2.46 -19.38 27.63
N GLY A 488 -1.49 -19.05 28.49
CA GLY A 488 -1.37 -19.60 29.84
C GLY A 488 -0.17 -20.52 30.08
N ASP A 489 0.80 -20.57 29.16
CA ASP A 489 2.03 -21.35 29.33
C ASP A 489 3.09 -20.58 30.12
N ILE A 490 3.79 -21.27 31.03
CA ILE A 490 4.96 -20.70 31.69
C ILE A 490 6.09 -20.66 30.67
N VAL A 491 6.53 -19.46 30.33
CA VAL A 491 7.66 -19.19 29.45
C VAL A 491 8.91 -18.96 30.28
N GLN A 492 10.02 -19.55 29.85
CA GLN A 492 11.37 -19.31 30.37
C GLN A 492 12.23 -18.66 29.30
N VAL A 493 12.88 -17.56 29.67
CA VAL A 493 13.86 -16.87 28.83
C VAL A 493 15.21 -16.94 29.51
N GLU A 494 16.15 -17.63 28.89
CA GLU A 494 17.54 -17.71 29.36
C GLU A 494 18.40 -16.73 28.61
N PHE A 495 19.11 -15.90 29.36
CA PHE A 495 20.06 -14.92 28.83
C PHE A 495 21.46 -15.24 29.33
N GLY A 496 22.40 -15.39 28.41
CA GLY A 496 23.81 -15.66 28.71
C GLY A 496 24.73 -14.71 27.95
N GLY A 497 25.86 -14.37 28.58
CA GLY A 497 26.89 -13.51 27.99
C GLY A 497 26.66 -12.01 28.18
N PRO A 498 27.46 -11.16 27.52
CA PRO A 498 27.44 -9.71 27.71
C PRO A 498 26.13 -9.05 27.25
N GLY A 499 25.80 -7.91 27.87
CA GLY A 499 24.66 -7.07 27.51
C GLY A 499 23.57 -7.02 28.57
N THR A 500 22.40 -6.56 28.17
CA THR A 500 21.20 -6.43 28.99
C THR A 500 20.00 -6.89 28.18
N LEU A 501 19.22 -7.81 28.73
CA LEU A 501 17.94 -8.24 28.19
C LEU A 501 16.83 -7.50 28.94
N SER A 502 16.02 -6.71 28.23
CA SER A 502 14.79 -6.11 28.74
C SER A 502 13.59 -6.89 28.22
N LEU A 503 12.65 -7.21 29.10
CA LEU A 503 11.41 -7.90 28.79
C LEU A 503 10.24 -7.00 29.18
N VAL A 504 9.33 -6.76 28.24
CA VAL A 504 8.14 -5.94 28.43
C VAL A 504 6.89 -6.72 28.03
N LEU A 505 5.94 -6.86 28.95
CA LEU A 505 4.65 -7.50 28.70
C LEU A 505 3.63 -6.48 28.20
N ALA A 506 3.09 -6.73 27.01
CA ALA A 506 1.87 -6.07 26.53
C ALA A 506 0.64 -6.81 27.05
N ASN A 507 -0.47 -6.07 27.18
CA ASN A 507 -1.77 -6.59 27.67
C ASN A 507 -1.66 -7.34 29.01
N ALA A 508 -0.75 -6.89 29.87
CA ALA A 508 -0.51 -7.53 31.15
C ALA A 508 -1.69 -7.30 32.10
N GLY A 509 -2.18 -8.39 32.70
CA GLY A 509 -3.18 -8.36 33.76
C GLY A 509 -2.55 -8.35 35.16
N ASP A 510 -3.35 -8.70 36.16
CA ASP A 510 -2.85 -8.95 37.52
C ASP A 510 -2.05 -10.26 37.58
N ARG A 511 -1.20 -10.41 38.61
CA ARG A 511 -0.50 -11.67 38.88
C ARG A 511 -1.51 -12.78 39.18
N ALA A 512 -1.35 -13.93 38.54
CA ALA A 512 -2.24 -15.08 38.69
C ALA A 512 -1.45 -16.38 38.93
N ALA A 513 -2.10 -17.36 39.56
CA ALA A 513 -1.55 -18.70 39.66
C ALA A 513 -1.50 -19.34 38.26
N PRO A 514 -0.50 -20.19 37.96
CA PRO A 514 -0.38 -20.83 36.66
C PRO A 514 -1.43 -21.94 36.53
N GLU A 515 -2.56 -21.64 35.90
CA GLU A 515 -3.74 -22.53 35.84
C GLU A 515 -3.45 -23.92 35.26
N LYS A 516 -2.45 -24.02 34.37
CA LYS A 516 -2.04 -25.28 33.75
C LYS A 516 -1.07 -26.09 34.65
N TYR A 517 -0.50 -25.51 35.70
CA TYR A 517 0.64 -26.07 36.45
C TYR A 517 0.40 -26.19 37.96
N ASN A 518 0.96 -27.24 38.56
CA ASN A 518 0.91 -27.47 40.01
C ASN A 518 1.96 -26.63 40.75
N GLN A 519 1.83 -25.31 40.64
CA GLN A 519 2.63 -24.29 41.32
C GLN A 519 1.73 -23.20 41.90
N SER A 520 0.66 -23.62 42.60
CA SER A 520 -0.35 -22.70 43.16
C SER A 520 0.20 -21.70 44.17
N ASN A 521 1.42 -21.91 44.66
CA ASN A 521 2.13 -21.00 45.57
C ASN A 521 2.96 -19.92 44.85
N VAL A 522 3.04 -19.93 43.52
CA VAL A 522 3.74 -18.92 42.72
C VAL A 522 2.74 -18.17 41.87
N LEU A 523 2.76 -16.83 41.94
CA LEU A 523 1.95 -15.97 41.10
C LEU A 523 2.81 -15.35 40.01
N TYR A 524 2.42 -15.55 38.75
CA TYR A 524 3.14 -15.05 37.59
C TYR A 524 2.40 -13.87 36.96
N MET A 525 3.15 -12.97 36.34
CA MET A 525 2.57 -12.02 35.40
C MET A 525 2.18 -12.72 34.11
N LYS A 526 0.97 -12.47 33.63
CA LYS A 526 0.47 -12.94 32.34
C LYS A 526 0.56 -11.83 31.30
N GLY A 527 1.09 -12.09 30.11
CA GLY A 527 1.10 -11.10 29.03
C GLY A 527 1.84 -11.55 27.79
N HIS A 528 1.87 -10.68 26.78
CA HIS A 528 2.52 -10.96 25.49
C HIS A 528 3.85 -10.23 25.40
N ALA A 529 4.95 -10.98 25.34
CA ALA A 529 6.28 -10.44 25.62
C ALA A 529 7.00 -9.88 24.38
N GLY A 530 7.47 -8.64 24.48
CA GLY A 530 8.51 -8.10 23.61
C GLY A 530 9.86 -8.11 24.34
N ILE A 531 10.91 -8.58 23.66
CA ILE A 531 12.25 -8.69 24.21
C ILE A 531 13.19 -7.73 23.46
N VAL A 532 13.96 -6.94 24.21
CA VAL A 532 14.99 -6.05 23.67
C VAL A 532 16.33 -6.40 24.30
N ILE A 533 17.31 -6.75 23.47
CA ILE A 533 18.68 -7.05 23.93
C ILE A 533 19.60 -5.95 23.44
N THR A 534 20.31 -5.31 24.36
CA THR A 534 21.32 -4.30 24.02
C THR A 534 22.65 -4.57 24.70
N GLY A 535 23.74 -3.99 24.21
CA GLY A 535 25.06 -4.25 24.79
C GLY A 535 25.64 -5.62 24.39
N ALA A 536 24.97 -6.36 23.50
CA ALA A 536 25.35 -7.72 23.13
C ALA A 536 26.61 -7.77 22.25
N ASN A 537 27.22 -8.96 22.18
CA ASN A 537 28.31 -9.31 21.27
C ASN A 537 28.22 -10.80 20.86
N GLU A 538 29.24 -11.33 20.19
CA GLU A 538 29.28 -12.72 19.70
C GLU A 538 29.19 -13.80 20.79
N ASN A 539 29.35 -13.45 22.06
CA ASN A 539 29.22 -14.38 23.20
C ASN A 539 27.82 -14.30 23.86
N THR A 540 26.96 -13.39 23.41
CA THR A 540 25.61 -13.24 23.92
C THR A 540 24.67 -14.26 23.27
N ASN A 541 23.92 -15.01 24.06
CA ASN A 541 22.98 -16.02 23.60
C ASN A 541 21.64 -15.86 24.32
N VAL A 542 20.55 -16.17 23.62
CA VAL A 542 19.21 -16.21 24.21
C VAL A 542 18.49 -17.50 23.82
N THR A 543 17.86 -18.13 24.80
CA THR A 543 16.98 -19.29 24.62
C THR A 543 15.59 -18.94 25.13
N VAL A 544 14.55 -19.29 24.38
CA VAL A 544 13.15 -19.14 24.82
C VAL A 544 12.41 -20.47 24.62
N PHE A 545 11.70 -20.90 25.65
CA PHE A 545 10.93 -22.15 25.66
C PHE A 545 9.82 -22.10 26.71
N THR A 546 8.81 -22.97 26.60
CA THR A 546 7.83 -23.17 27.66
C THR A 546 8.19 -24.35 28.55
N VAL A 547 7.64 -24.38 29.76
CA VAL A 547 7.82 -25.47 30.71
C VAL A 547 6.89 -26.63 30.35
N GLY A 548 7.46 -27.79 30.03
CA GLY A 548 6.72 -29.01 29.74
C GLY A 548 7.45 -30.26 30.21
N ARG A 549 6.91 -31.45 29.91
CA ARG A 549 7.52 -32.73 30.36
C ARG A 549 8.97 -32.90 29.92
N ALA A 550 9.34 -32.38 28.75
CA ALA A 550 10.69 -32.50 28.21
C ALA A 550 11.63 -31.39 28.69
N THR A 551 11.10 -30.24 29.11
CA THR A 551 11.89 -29.05 29.49
C THR A 551 11.89 -28.78 31.01
N ALA A 552 10.98 -29.39 31.77
CA ALA A 552 10.92 -29.26 33.22
C ALA A 552 12.06 -30.03 33.90
N TYR A 553 12.66 -29.42 34.94
CA TYR A 553 13.73 -30.00 35.73
C TYR A 553 13.25 -30.44 37.12
N ASP A 554 13.47 -31.70 37.50
CA ASP A 554 13.24 -32.23 38.85
C ASP A 554 14.55 -32.36 39.63
N ARG A 555 14.70 -31.55 40.69
CA ARG A 555 15.87 -31.52 41.56
C ARG A 555 15.94 -32.68 42.56
N THR A 556 14.84 -33.40 42.77
CA THR A 556 14.76 -34.51 43.75
C THR A 556 15.25 -35.84 43.18
N GLY A 557 15.39 -35.93 41.85
CA GLY A 557 15.77 -37.17 41.15
C GLY A 557 14.73 -38.29 41.26
N GLN A 558 13.53 -38.02 41.78
CA GLN A 558 12.43 -39.00 41.81
C GLN A 558 11.89 -39.26 40.40
N TYR A 559 12.00 -38.31 39.48
CA TYR A 559 11.54 -38.45 38.11
C TYR A 559 12.72 -38.42 37.14
N ASN A 560 13.01 -39.55 36.51
CA ASN A 560 14.08 -39.68 35.54
C ASN A 560 13.63 -39.13 34.17
N ILE A 561 13.64 -37.81 34.04
CA ILE A 561 13.40 -37.04 32.80
C ILE A 561 14.45 -37.31 31.69
N LEU A 562 15.54 -38.02 32.00
CA LEU A 562 16.56 -38.44 31.02
C LEU A 562 16.31 -39.84 30.43
N LYS A 563 15.27 -40.57 30.87
CA LYS A 563 14.78 -41.76 30.16
C LYS A 563 13.92 -41.31 28.98
N SER A 564 14.24 -41.84 27.79
CA SER A 564 13.48 -41.65 26.55
C SER A 564 11.96 -41.64 26.80
N PRO A 565 11.18 -40.74 26.17
CA PRO A 565 9.75 -40.55 26.43
C PRO A 565 8.87 -41.79 26.14
N ASN A 566 9.46 -42.89 25.69
CA ASN A 566 8.78 -44.06 25.13
C ASN A 566 9.05 -45.36 25.91
N THR A 567 9.35 -45.29 27.20
CA THR A 567 9.25 -46.47 28.08
C THR A 567 7.89 -46.49 28.77
N THR A 568 7.37 -47.67 29.11
CA THR A 568 6.06 -47.87 29.77
C THR A 568 5.87 -47.06 31.07
N ASP A 569 6.95 -46.57 31.68
CA ASP A 569 6.93 -45.70 32.86
C ASP A 569 6.62 -44.22 32.52
N ASN A 570 6.78 -43.80 31.26
CA ASN A 570 6.59 -42.44 30.71
C ASN A 570 5.60 -42.43 29.53
N ASN A 571 4.55 -43.25 29.59
CA ASN A 571 3.51 -43.26 28.54
C ASN A 571 2.89 -41.85 28.36
N PRO A 572 2.85 -41.28 27.13
CA PRO A 572 2.17 -40.01 26.87
C PRO A 572 0.68 -40.04 27.25
N ALA A 573 0.05 -41.22 27.30
CA ALA A 573 -1.31 -41.43 27.79
C ALA A 573 -1.43 -41.62 29.32
N ASN A 574 -0.34 -41.58 30.10
CA ASN A 574 -0.42 -41.60 31.56
C ASN A 574 -0.38 -40.18 32.14
N ASN A 575 -1.55 -39.76 32.59
CA ASN A 575 -1.90 -38.58 33.38
C ASN A 575 -1.24 -38.53 34.79
N GLY A 576 0.06 -38.78 34.89
CA GLY A 576 0.78 -38.95 36.17
C GLY A 576 1.85 -37.92 36.49
N SER A 577 2.02 -36.85 35.71
CA SER A 577 2.99 -35.80 36.04
C SER A 577 2.45 -34.93 37.18
N PRO A 578 3.14 -34.81 38.34
CA PRO A 578 2.73 -33.92 39.41
C PRO A 578 2.88 -32.44 39.03
N LEU A 579 3.40 -32.12 37.84
CA LEU A 579 3.67 -30.76 37.36
C LEU A 579 2.43 -30.03 36.81
N PHE A 580 1.39 -30.74 36.36
CA PHE A 580 0.24 -30.15 35.65
C PHE A 580 -1.09 -30.34 36.40
N VAL A 581 -2.01 -29.38 36.24
CA VAL A 581 -3.37 -29.42 36.81
C VAL A 581 -4.37 -29.95 35.78
N GLY A 582 -5.33 -30.78 36.20
CA GLY A 582 -6.52 -31.10 35.39
C GLY A 582 -6.20 -31.92 34.13
N HIS A 583 -5.76 -33.15 34.34
CA HIS A 583 -5.00 -33.99 33.40
C HIS A 583 -5.65 -34.37 32.04
N GLU A 584 -6.89 -33.99 31.72
CA GLU A 584 -7.55 -34.40 30.46
C GLU A 584 -8.23 -33.28 29.66
N ASN A 585 -8.41 -32.07 30.22
CA ASN A 585 -9.20 -31.01 29.60
C ASN A 585 -8.50 -29.63 29.54
N THR A 586 -7.26 -29.53 30.02
CA THR A 586 -6.49 -28.28 29.97
C THR A 586 -5.86 -28.14 28.58
N VAL A 587 -6.27 -27.12 27.82
CA VAL A 587 -5.66 -26.79 26.52
C VAL A 587 -4.26 -26.23 26.78
N TYR A 588 -3.25 -26.97 26.32
CA TYR A 588 -1.83 -26.65 26.44
C TYR A 588 -1.19 -26.96 25.08
N ASP A 589 -0.69 -25.96 24.37
CA ASP A 589 -0.03 -26.18 23.08
C ASP A 589 1.48 -26.37 23.23
N GLY A 590 2.04 -25.92 24.35
CA GLY A 590 3.44 -26.09 24.67
C GLY A 590 4.37 -25.25 23.84
N ILE A 591 3.94 -24.08 23.39
CA ILE A 591 4.72 -23.18 22.56
C ILE A 591 4.68 -21.78 23.16
N ALA A 592 5.85 -21.13 23.29
CA ALA A 592 5.91 -19.80 23.89
C ALA A 592 5.39 -18.75 22.91
N ASP A 593 4.54 -17.85 23.39
CA ASP A 593 4.01 -16.75 22.59
C ASP A 593 4.73 -15.41 22.82
N LEU A 594 5.47 -14.96 21.81
CA LEU A 594 6.20 -13.69 21.82
C LEU A 594 5.65 -12.70 20.80
N ALA A 595 5.91 -11.41 21.04
CA ALA A 595 5.71 -10.37 20.04
C ALA A 595 6.93 -10.29 19.11
N PHE A 596 8.11 -10.03 19.67
CA PHE A 596 9.35 -9.89 18.92
C PHE A 596 10.59 -10.06 19.81
N ILE A 597 11.73 -10.32 19.18
CA ILE A 597 13.07 -10.11 19.76
C ILE A 597 13.79 -9.03 18.94
N ALA A 598 14.19 -7.95 19.59
CA ALA A 598 14.96 -6.85 18.99
C ALA A 598 16.38 -6.83 19.56
N ILE A 599 17.40 -6.71 18.70
CA ILE A 599 18.81 -6.80 19.13
C ILE A 599 19.60 -5.60 18.62
N SER A 600 20.28 -4.93 19.54
CA SER A 600 21.31 -3.92 19.27
C SER A 600 22.64 -4.40 19.82
N SER A 601 23.61 -4.63 18.93
CA SER A 601 24.94 -5.13 19.29
C SER A 601 25.97 -4.01 19.36
N THR A 602 26.92 -4.12 20.29
CA THR A 602 28.01 -3.16 20.47
C THR A 602 29.07 -3.25 19.39
N ASN A 603 29.32 -4.45 18.87
CA ASN A 603 30.32 -4.71 17.84
C ASN A 603 29.70 -5.23 16.53
N GLY A 604 28.37 -5.17 16.41
CA GLY A 604 27.63 -5.68 15.27
C GLY A 604 27.54 -7.20 15.21
N ARG A 605 27.87 -7.93 16.30
CA ARG A 605 27.81 -9.40 16.37
C ARG A 605 26.90 -9.90 17.48
N PHE A 606 26.38 -11.10 17.32
CA PHE A 606 25.58 -11.82 18.31
C PHE A 606 25.94 -13.31 18.28
N GLY A 607 25.79 -14.02 19.39
CA GLY A 607 25.96 -15.46 19.44
C GLY A 607 24.83 -16.16 18.69
N GLY A 608 23.79 -16.60 19.40
CA GLY A 608 22.66 -17.30 18.78
C GLY A 608 21.33 -17.13 19.51
N ILE A 609 20.26 -17.38 18.76
CA ILE A 609 18.88 -17.45 19.26
C ILE A 609 18.41 -18.90 19.17
N ARG A 610 17.99 -19.46 20.29
CA ARG A 610 17.37 -20.79 20.38
C ARG A 610 15.94 -20.63 20.89
N ALA A 611 15.03 -20.28 19.97
CA ALA A 611 13.63 -20.04 20.25
C ALA A 611 12.73 -20.99 19.43
N ALA A 612 13.22 -22.22 19.17
CA ALA A 612 12.53 -23.23 18.36
C ALA A 612 11.16 -23.67 18.94
N ASN A 613 10.95 -23.39 20.23
CA ASN A 613 9.71 -23.60 20.96
C ASN A 613 9.00 -22.26 21.27
N ALA A 614 9.18 -21.27 20.41
CA ALA A 614 8.52 -19.97 20.53
C ALA A 614 8.00 -19.51 19.17
N ASN A 615 6.74 -19.10 19.16
CA ASN A 615 6.09 -18.44 18.04
C ASN A 615 6.06 -16.92 18.27
N PHE A 616 6.12 -16.18 17.17
CA PHE A 616 6.01 -14.74 17.17
C PHE A 616 4.72 -14.33 16.49
N TYR A 617 3.91 -13.50 17.14
CA TYR A 617 2.74 -12.92 16.50
C TYR A 617 2.43 -11.53 17.01
N ALA A 618 1.78 -10.70 16.21
CA ALA A 618 1.26 -9.41 16.67
C ALA A 618 0.14 -8.87 15.75
N ALA A 619 -0.71 -7.99 16.29
CA ALA A 619 -1.77 -7.26 15.57
C ALA A 619 -1.28 -5.93 14.98
N GLN A 620 -0.19 -5.41 15.53
CA GLN A 620 0.35 -4.09 15.25
C GLN A 620 1.85 -4.08 15.54
N GLY A 621 2.55 -3.09 14.98
CA GLY A 621 3.99 -2.99 15.16
C GLY A 621 4.75 -4.08 14.41
N PHE A 622 5.90 -4.49 14.93
CA PHE A 622 6.72 -5.53 14.33
C PHE A 622 6.54 -6.85 15.08
N THR A 623 6.54 -7.96 14.34
CA THR A 623 6.55 -9.32 14.89
C THR A 623 7.70 -10.14 14.29
N GLY A 624 8.38 -10.94 15.10
CA GLY A 624 9.55 -11.73 14.69
C GLY A 624 10.88 -11.21 15.23
N ILE A 625 11.95 -11.29 14.43
CA ILE A 625 13.31 -10.96 14.85
C ILE A 625 13.78 -9.69 14.15
N TYR A 626 14.13 -8.67 14.94
CA TYR A 626 14.60 -7.36 14.47
C TYR A 626 16.04 -7.09 14.97
N ALA A 627 17.03 -7.45 14.15
CA ALA A 627 18.46 -7.28 14.42
C ALA A 627 19.21 -6.76 13.18
N PRO A 628 18.76 -5.64 12.56
CA PRO A 628 19.35 -5.16 11.31
C PRO A 628 20.84 -4.86 11.49
N GLY A 629 21.67 -5.40 10.60
CA GLY A 629 23.12 -5.19 10.62
C GLY A 629 23.88 -6.04 11.66
N VAL A 630 23.22 -6.95 12.38
CA VAL A 630 23.87 -7.83 13.36
C VAL A 630 24.24 -9.18 12.74
N GLU A 631 25.53 -9.52 12.76
CA GLU A 631 26.07 -10.82 12.36
C GLU A 631 25.89 -11.86 13.48
N PHE A 632 25.21 -12.96 13.20
CA PHE A 632 25.08 -14.09 14.11
C PHE A 632 26.20 -15.11 13.87
N THR A 633 26.97 -15.39 14.92
CA THR A 633 28.04 -16.40 14.90
C THR A 633 27.53 -17.81 15.23
N GLY A 634 26.35 -17.88 15.85
CA GLY A 634 25.60 -19.08 16.20
C GLY A 634 24.26 -19.19 15.47
N PRO A 635 23.46 -20.20 15.82
CA PRO A 635 22.20 -20.47 15.13
C PRO A 635 21.10 -19.45 15.45
N VAL A 636 20.17 -19.27 14.51
CA VAL A 636 18.93 -18.52 14.69
C VAL A 636 17.76 -19.46 14.45
N PHE A 637 17.23 -20.06 15.52
CA PHE A 637 16.12 -21.00 15.46
C PHE A 637 14.87 -20.39 16.08
N PHE A 638 13.73 -20.53 15.41
CA PHE A 638 12.43 -20.05 15.86
C PHE A 638 11.29 -20.92 15.37
N GLY A 639 10.15 -20.91 16.07
CA GLY A 639 8.96 -21.68 15.72
C GLY A 639 8.26 -21.16 14.46
N ASP A 640 7.47 -20.10 14.60
CA ASP A 640 6.78 -19.43 13.49
C ASP A 640 6.74 -17.90 13.69
N ILE A 641 6.50 -17.14 12.63
CA ILE A 641 6.26 -15.69 12.66
C ILE A 641 4.94 -15.43 11.93
N MET A 642 3.96 -14.84 12.62
CA MET A 642 2.62 -14.61 12.10
C MET A 642 2.16 -13.16 12.33
N ALA A 643 1.96 -12.40 11.27
CA ALA A 643 1.35 -11.07 11.35
C ALA A 643 -0.16 -11.11 11.07
N TYR A 644 -0.92 -10.40 11.90
CA TYR A 644 -2.34 -10.11 11.67
C TYR A 644 -2.59 -8.60 11.72
N ASP A 645 -3.76 -8.19 11.23
CA ASP A 645 -4.17 -6.78 11.10
C ASP A 645 -3.06 -5.89 10.50
N LYS A 646 -2.52 -4.96 11.30
CA LYS A 646 -1.54 -3.95 10.89
C LYS A 646 -0.09 -4.32 11.23
N ALA A 647 0.16 -5.51 11.76
CA ALA A 647 1.52 -5.93 12.10
C ALA A 647 2.39 -6.14 10.85
N LYS A 648 3.69 -5.97 11.05
CA LYS A 648 4.73 -6.13 10.05
C LYS A 648 5.64 -7.30 10.44
N PRO A 649 5.59 -8.42 9.72
CA PRO A 649 6.45 -9.56 10.00
C PRO A 649 7.90 -9.27 9.56
N VAL A 650 8.87 -9.56 10.43
CA VAL A 650 10.30 -9.27 10.22
C VAL A 650 11.20 -10.44 10.60
N LEU A 651 12.21 -10.65 9.76
CA LEU A 651 13.39 -11.46 10.04
C LEU A 651 14.60 -10.68 9.49
N LEU A 652 14.95 -9.60 10.19
CA LEU A 652 15.99 -8.66 9.76
C LEU A 652 17.27 -8.93 10.53
N LEU A 653 18.27 -9.50 9.86
CA LEU A 653 19.59 -9.80 10.41
C LEU A 653 20.66 -9.01 9.61
N GLY A 654 21.89 -8.95 10.13
CA GLY A 654 23.06 -8.55 9.34
C GLY A 654 23.57 -9.71 8.49
N SER A 655 23.82 -10.85 9.12
CA SER A 655 24.08 -12.12 8.45
C SER A 655 23.90 -13.29 9.42
N ALA A 656 23.41 -14.43 8.96
CA ALA A 656 23.38 -15.66 9.73
C ALA A 656 23.55 -16.88 8.80
N SER A 657 24.42 -17.82 9.18
CA SER A 657 24.68 -19.02 8.37
C SER A 657 23.69 -20.15 8.60
N ASP A 658 22.99 -20.15 9.74
CA ASP A 658 22.07 -21.22 10.14
C ASP A 658 20.78 -20.63 10.70
N VAL A 659 19.80 -20.44 9.81
CA VAL A 659 18.48 -19.89 10.12
C VAL A 659 17.41 -20.94 9.87
N ARG A 660 16.62 -21.26 10.90
CA ARG A 660 15.64 -22.36 10.84
C ARG A 660 14.29 -21.96 11.39
N VAL A 661 13.26 -22.28 10.63
CA VAL A 661 11.86 -22.36 11.07
C VAL A 661 11.63 -23.79 11.55
N THR A 662 11.21 -23.98 12.80
CA THR A 662 11.04 -25.31 13.40
C THR A 662 9.56 -25.59 13.67
N GLY A 663 8.96 -26.48 12.88
CA GLY A 663 7.54 -26.85 13.00
C GLY A 663 6.54 -25.84 12.42
N GLY A 664 6.93 -24.60 12.18
CA GLY A 664 6.10 -23.54 11.57
C GLY A 664 6.13 -23.51 10.04
N ASN A 665 5.22 -22.74 9.44
CA ASN A 665 5.06 -22.61 7.99
C ASN A 665 5.17 -21.16 7.46
N MET A 666 5.33 -20.17 8.34
CA MET A 666 5.48 -18.75 8.01
C MET A 666 4.27 -18.13 7.29
N GLU A 667 3.07 -18.71 7.44
CA GLU A 667 1.83 -18.16 6.89
C GLU A 667 1.49 -16.80 7.52
N GLN A 668 1.17 -15.81 6.69
CA GLN A 668 0.85 -14.46 7.13
C GLN A 668 -0.65 -14.22 6.99
N ILE A 669 -1.36 -14.10 8.11
CA ILE A 669 -2.82 -13.93 8.15
C ILE A 669 -3.24 -12.64 7.43
N ASN A 670 -2.45 -11.57 7.58
CA ASN A 670 -2.69 -10.30 6.90
C ASN A 670 -2.09 -10.21 5.49
N ALA A 671 -1.58 -11.32 4.94
CA ALA A 671 -0.94 -11.43 3.62
C ALA A 671 0.25 -10.48 3.39
N GLN A 672 0.83 -9.88 4.44
CA GLN A 672 2.03 -9.05 4.31
C GLN A 672 3.26 -9.94 4.07
N PRO A 673 4.17 -9.57 3.16
CA PRO A 673 5.44 -10.26 3.03
C PRO A 673 6.33 -10.03 4.25
N VAL A 674 7.00 -11.09 4.71
CA VAL A 674 8.03 -11.03 5.76
C VAL A 674 9.22 -10.22 5.22
N GLN A 675 9.55 -9.12 5.90
CA GLN A 675 10.73 -8.35 5.54
C GLN A 675 11.98 -9.09 6.01
N VAL A 676 12.93 -9.33 5.11
CA VAL A 676 14.14 -10.10 5.39
C VAL A 676 15.42 -9.34 5.04
N SER A 677 16.47 -9.59 5.82
CA SER A 677 17.84 -9.16 5.52
C SER A 677 18.85 -10.12 6.16
N GLY A 678 20.02 -10.30 5.54
CA GLY A 678 21.09 -11.12 6.12
C GLY A 678 20.81 -12.63 6.17
N VAL A 679 19.77 -13.11 5.48
CA VAL A 679 19.41 -14.53 5.40
C VAL A 679 19.76 -15.07 4.02
N THR A 680 20.74 -15.97 3.94
CA THR A 680 21.10 -16.63 2.67
C THR A 680 20.33 -17.92 2.44
N GLN A 681 19.97 -18.62 3.51
CA GLN A 681 19.13 -19.82 3.48
C GLN A 681 18.21 -19.84 4.70
N LEU A 682 16.92 -19.99 4.46
CA LEU A 682 15.89 -20.20 5.47
C LEU A 682 15.39 -21.65 5.37
N GLN A 683 15.74 -22.46 6.36
CA GLN A 683 15.45 -23.89 6.34
C GLN A 683 14.22 -24.21 7.19
N PHE A 684 13.29 -24.96 6.62
CA PHE A 684 12.16 -25.50 7.36
C PHE A 684 12.52 -26.88 7.91
N LYS A 685 12.51 -27.04 9.23
CA LYS A 685 12.98 -28.23 9.93
C LYS A 685 11.95 -28.74 10.94
N PRO A 686 12.02 -30.02 11.33
CA PRO A 686 11.23 -30.51 12.44
C PRO A 686 11.60 -29.77 13.74
N GLY A 687 10.60 -29.48 14.55
CA GLY A 687 10.73 -28.92 15.89
C GLY A 687 10.14 -29.85 16.95
N SER A 688 9.94 -29.32 18.15
CA SER A 688 9.20 -29.99 19.20
C SER A 688 8.50 -28.98 20.10
N ASP A 689 7.36 -29.37 20.66
CA ASP A 689 6.77 -28.66 21.79
C ASP A 689 7.54 -28.97 23.10
N SER A 690 7.18 -28.30 24.19
CA SER A 690 7.76 -28.52 25.52
C SER A 690 7.45 -29.89 26.14
N HIS A 691 6.50 -30.63 25.57
CA HIS A 691 6.19 -32.01 25.94
C HIS A 691 7.13 -33.03 25.29
N GLY A 692 7.93 -32.60 24.31
CA GLY A 692 8.77 -33.47 23.50
C GLY A 692 8.03 -34.13 22.34
N ASN A 693 6.81 -33.69 22.03
CA ASN A 693 6.11 -34.12 20.82
C ASN A 693 6.83 -33.51 19.62
N THR A 694 7.05 -34.31 18.58
CA THR A 694 7.69 -33.83 17.35
C THR A 694 6.70 -33.00 16.53
N LEU A 695 7.12 -31.79 16.17
CA LEU A 695 6.43 -30.95 15.20
C LEU A 695 7.09 -31.16 13.82
N PRO A 696 6.40 -31.73 12.82
CA PRO A 696 6.99 -31.99 11.53
C PRO A 696 7.38 -30.68 10.82
N ALA A 697 8.44 -30.73 10.00
CA ALA A 697 8.76 -29.62 9.10
C ALA A 697 7.57 -29.34 8.16
N GLN A 698 7.20 -28.08 8.01
CA GLN A 698 6.14 -27.67 7.10
C GLN A 698 6.73 -27.05 5.84
N THR A 699 5.96 -27.09 4.75
CA THR A 699 6.27 -26.32 3.54
C THR A 699 5.96 -24.85 3.77
N ASN A 700 6.85 -23.97 3.33
CA ASN A 700 6.67 -22.53 3.40
C ASN A 700 5.35 -22.06 2.76
N ARG A 701 4.62 -21.22 3.49
CA ARG A 701 3.43 -20.48 3.04
C ARG A 701 3.62 -18.95 3.07
N GLY A 702 4.75 -18.47 3.56
CA GLY A 702 5.10 -17.05 3.58
C GLY A 702 5.68 -16.56 2.24
N THR A 703 5.69 -15.24 2.07
CA THR A 703 6.47 -14.55 1.03
C THR A 703 7.50 -13.65 1.71
N TYR A 704 8.68 -13.50 1.11
CA TYR A 704 9.81 -12.80 1.71
C TYR A 704 10.29 -11.68 0.81
N ARG A 705 10.45 -10.48 1.36
CA ARG A 705 10.95 -9.33 0.62
C ARG A 705 12.20 -8.73 1.25
N GLN A 706 13.19 -8.46 0.41
CA GLN A 706 14.37 -7.69 0.75
C GLN A 706 14.40 -6.45 -0.15
N ASP A 707 14.46 -5.26 0.44
CA ASP A 707 14.48 -3.97 -0.27
C ASP A 707 13.35 -3.84 -1.31
N GLY A 708 12.17 -4.39 -0.98
CA GLY A 708 10.98 -4.39 -1.84
C GLY A 708 10.92 -5.50 -2.89
N VAL A 709 12.00 -6.26 -3.09
CA VAL A 709 12.10 -7.36 -4.06
C VAL A 709 11.73 -8.69 -3.41
N ASP A 710 10.93 -9.51 -4.09
CA ASP A 710 10.61 -10.87 -3.64
C ASP A 710 11.83 -11.78 -3.80
N VAL A 711 12.29 -12.34 -2.67
CA VAL A 711 13.46 -13.23 -2.58
C VAL A 711 13.07 -14.65 -2.13
N THR A 712 11.78 -14.97 -2.10
CA THR A 712 11.24 -16.23 -1.56
C THR A 712 11.93 -17.45 -2.16
N THR A 713 12.01 -17.53 -3.49
CA THR A 713 12.62 -18.67 -4.19
C THR A 713 14.14 -18.73 -4.06
N GLN A 714 14.78 -17.64 -3.62
CA GLN A 714 16.23 -17.55 -3.47
C GLN A 714 16.69 -18.08 -2.12
N ILE A 715 15.91 -17.82 -1.06
CA ILE A 715 16.33 -18.11 0.31
C ILE A 715 15.64 -19.34 0.90
N VAL A 716 14.42 -19.69 0.46
CA VAL A 716 13.64 -20.76 1.11
C VAL A 716 14.13 -22.14 0.69
N VAL A 717 14.46 -22.96 1.69
CA VAL A 717 14.76 -24.38 1.53
C VAL A 717 13.65 -25.19 2.21
N ASN A 718 12.66 -25.59 1.41
CA ASN A 718 11.55 -26.43 1.87
C ASN A 718 12.01 -27.87 2.15
N PRO A 719 11.31 -28.61 3.04
CA PRO A 719 11.52 -30.05 3.18
C PRO A 719 11.21 -30.76 1.86
N SER A 720 11.93 -31.84 1.57
CA SER A 720 11.58 -32.74 0.47
C SER A 720 10.28 -33.47 0.81
N ASN A 721 9.31 -33.43 -0.12
CA ASN A 721 8.06 -34.20 -0.03
C ASN A 721 8.31 -35.70 0.06
#